data_AF-A0A553HY14-F1
#
_entry.id   AF-A0A553HY14-F1
#
_cell.length_a   1.000
_cell.length_b   1.000
_cell.length_c   1.000
_cell.angle_alpha   90.00
_cell.angle_beta   90.00
_cell.angle_gamma   90.00
#
_symmetry.space_group_name_H-M   'P 1'
#
loop_
_entity.id
_entity.type
_entity.pdbx_description
1 polymer ?
#
loop_
_entity_poly.entity_id
_entity_poly.type
_entity_poly.pdbx_seq_one_letter_code
_entity_poly.pdbx_strand_id
1 'polypeptide(L)'
;MASNNQEYSVELEIVNFFEQTSATRSECDASAKRLVGGDVVPVAVQGVCSYTVYAGQNQEFVVQFRLKSLAMNLETVTLARKIYGSLVPEVSFHGQLGGETDANGKEPVYVYAMTRIPGISQLDFVLSQNVPENSPEWFIWRNSLLTDMARFFALSWKHSQAVSPVYLDASRSKCERELRLLLGSLPARFNPIIKRSLDSIPAIFSLPMVLLHKDFGDCNIIVDSVSCHLVGVIDWAEAEIGPFGLNLHSIQSFMGKFHLKNGWIRYDDYNILQEIFWSVFRREVGGLSSDIIQVIHSARIVGLLLSKGFTSRLANMPQPEPIQDNESGAYNMLYLDIGDNVSDTRLDMAHVQMRMQDVVTTQVHPTIAINSKLLPSMVVPSIKHTRDMPSNITWVYLGVSLIILNTLYVIERKFTILIRRDGGYELSTRIWNSSSVSIEDSTLAIASWFYECCTNHAHIDDRRRQSRPRRLLSVGLDEKPMRLVLSDTIANTTQYATLTYCWGQSLQLKSTKDSIKEFQEAVPAELLPATYREFIQIVRALAIPYVWIDALCIIQDDNDDWQHEAARMGDIFQGSVLTIAAAQSLDTSEGCFPITEQVDPNYGALLRVRQQQTEKPVILARIYKGDLRHSSIQDSIISGRGWTLQEQLLSPRIVYCMKNDVHWQCQTCYKTQTGLEFDAVEVFALNLQILAPFANSTEEENRQSHADLWRRIVENYSRRKFTYKTDKVPAIAGITKYMASMLNDTPIIGLWKRTFGRDLAWTAFQQRNRHEIAERTGLPSWTWLGYHGKFSYILWATDKPDVRQIQHNELLDWDIKWTGVDNASAVQRARIRIKGPVRDIPLSTFDEGQESALPYLNAFGESIDYKGKTSIPWRCSGVLDDGTRIKPSTYFCMLLWSYRQKPDRIDEVFLIMESVDNSNISTFRRIGLGRIWGPERTFDINNEMSISLV
;
A
#
# COMPACT_ATOMS: atom_id res chain seq x y z
N MET A 1 26.31 -3.64 23.64
CA MET A 1 27.31 -4.72 23.84
C MET A 1 27.81 -5.17 22.48
N ALA A 2 28.93 -4.63 22.04
CA ALA A 2 29.68 -5.11 20.90
C ALA A 2 31.16 -5.15 21.32
N SER A 3 31.56 -6.19 22.04
CA SER A 3 32.95 -6.61 22.15
C SER A 3 33.01 -8.02 22.74
N ASN A 4 33.66 -8.91 21.98
CA ASN A 4 33.95 -10.33 22.21
C ASN A 4 32.86 -11.34 21.81
N ASN A 5 32.89 -11.73 20.53
CA ASN A 5 32.46 -13.05 20.07
C ASN A 5 33.32 -14.14 20.74
N GLN A 6 33.08 -14.43 22.01
CA GLN A 6 33.48 -15.71 22.60
C GLN A 6 32.27 -16.64 22.51
N GLU A 7 32.46 -17.82 21.93
CA GLU A 7 31.47 -18.89 22.01
C GLU A 7 31.17 -19.16 23.50
N TYR A 8 29.88 -19.24 23.85
CA TYR A 8 29.45 -19.54 25.20
C TYR A 8 30.09 -20.84 25.69
N SER A 9 30.72 -20.81 26.86
CA SER A 9 31.33 -21.99 27.50
C SER A 9 30.70 -22.20 28.87
N VAL A 10 29.90 -23.26 29.00
CA VAL A 10 29.26 -23.64 30.27
C VAL A 10 30.29 -23.79 31.39
N GLU A 11 31.45 -24.35 31.09
CA GLU A 11 32.52 -24.54 32.07
C GLU A 11 33.16 -23.22 32.50
N LEU A 12 33.28 -22.23 31.59
CA LEU A 12 33.77 -20.90 31.95
C LEU A 12 32.79 -20.17 32.88
N GLU A 13 31.48 -20.24 32.61
CA GLU A 13 30.46 -19.64 33.48
C GLU A 13 30.42 -20.30 34.86
N ILE A 14 30.58 -21.63 34.92
CA ILE A 14 30.70 -22.35 36.20
C ILE A 14 31.92 -21.85 36.97
N VAL A 15 33.08 -21.72 36.32
CA VAL A 15 34.30 -21.19 36.97
C VAL A 15 34.06 -19.77 37.49
N ASN A 16 33.51 -18.87 36.68
CA ASN A 16 33.22 -17.49 37.06
C ASN A 16 32.26 -17.38 38.25
N PHE A 17 31.29 -18.28 38.36
CA PHE A 17 30.40 -18.34 39.52
C PHE A 17 31.18 -18.74 40.79
N PHE A 18 32.03 -19.77 40.72
CA PHE A 18 32.81 -20.23 41.86
C PHE A 18 33.94 -19.28 42.30
N GLU A 19 34.28 -18.28 41.48
CA GLU A 19 35.11 -17.15 41.93
C GLU A 19 34.41 -16.28 42.98
N GLN A 20 33.07 -16.22 42.96
CA GLN A 20 32.26 -15.35 43.83
C GLN A 20 31.81 -16.01 45.13
N THR A 21 32.04 -17.32 45.30
CA THR A 21 31.59 -18.06 46.50
C THR A 21 32.72 -18.77 47.24
N SER A 22 32.51 -18.96 48.55
CA SER A 22 33.34 -19.78 49.42
C SER A 22 33.06 -21.29 49.31
N ALA A 23 31.97 -21.69 48.63
CA ALA A 23 31.65 -23.09 48.33
C ALA A 23 32.40 -23.58 47.08
N THR A 24 32.67 -24.88 47.01
CA THR A 24 33.30 -25.52 45.84
C THR A 24 32.27 -26.27 44.99
N ARG A 25 32.57 -26.45 43.70
CA ARG A 25 31.73 -27.26 42.79
C ARG A 25 31.48 -28.66 43.32
N SER A 26 32.51 -29.32 43.87
CA SER A 26 32.38 -30.66 44.44
C SER A 26 31.44 -30.70 45.66
N GLU A 27 31.44 -29.66 46.50
CA GLU A 27 30.48 -29.56 47.61
C GLU A 27 29.05 -29.37 47.13
N CYS A 28 28.84 -28.51 46.12
CA CYS A 28 27.55 -28.31 45.48
C CYS A 28 27.04 -29.61 44.84
N ASP A 29 27.83 -30.28 44.00
CA ASP A 29 27.44 -31.51 43.33
C ASP A 29 27.15 -32.64 44.33
N ALA A 30 27.97 -32.77 45.38
CA ALA A 30 27.72 -33.74 46.46
C ALA A 30 26.44 -33.42 47.24
N SER A 31 26.13 -32.15 47.44
CA SER A 31 24.88 -31.72 48.07
C SER A 31 23.67 -32.02 47.19
N ALA A 32 23.71 -31.72 45.89
CA ALA A 32 22.65 -32.05 44.95
C ALA A 32 22.38 -33.56 44.93
N LYS A 33 23.44 -34.38 44.84
CA LYS A 33 23.34 -35.84 44.89
C LYS A 33 22.75 -36.36 46.20
N ARG A 34 23.06 -35.72 47.34
CA ARG A 34 22.49 -36.10 48.64
C ARG A 34 21.01 -35.72 48.77
N LEU A 35 20.61 -34.59 48.20
CA LEU A 35 19.25 -34.06 48.30
C LEU A 35 18.25 -34.85 47.47
N VAL A 36 18.60 -35.19 46.23
CA VAL A 36 17.64 -35.77 45.28
C VAL A 36 18.12 -37.08 44.63
N GLY A 37 19.34 -37.55 44.92
CA GLY A 37 19.89 -38.78 44.36
C GLY A 37 20.29 -38.68 42.88
N GLY A 38 20.71 -39.81 42.31
CA GLY A 38 21.04 -39.93 40.88
C GLY A 38 22.35 -39.26 40.45
N ASP A 39 22.47 -39.04 39.14
CA ASP A 39 23.60 -38.35 38.53
C ASP A 39 23.34 -36.84 38.51
N VAL A 40 24.41 -36.07 38.71
CA VAL A 40 24.36 -34.61 38.74
C VAL A 40 25.01 -34.10 37.46
N VAL A 41 24.25 -33.35 36.67
CA VAL A 41 24.69 -32.83 35.37
C VAL A 41 24.44 -31.33 35.33
N PRO A 42 25.46 -30.48 35.08
CA PRO A 42 25.25 -29.05 34.88
C PRO A 42 24.26 -28.76 33.75
N VAL A 43 23.37 -27.79 33.95
CA VAL A 43 22.48 -27.31 32.90
C VAL A 43 23.30 -26.65 31.79
N ALA A 44 22.90 -26.84 30.54
CA ALA A 44 23.63 -26.37 29.36
C ALA A 44 23.87 -24.84 29.34
N VAL A 45 22.95 -24.07 29.92
CA VAL A 45 23.08 -22.62 30.12
C VAL A 45 22.96 -22.33 31.62
N GLN A 46 24.05 -21.83 32.21
CA GLN A 46 24.11 -21.39 33.60
C GLN A 46 23.55 -19.97 33.77
N GLY A 47 22.95 -19.71 34.93
CA GLY A 47 22.54 -18.36 35.30
C GLY A 47 23.74 -17.54 35.79
N VAL A 48 23.77 -16.25 35.47
CA VAL A 48 24.86 -15.32 35.83
C VAL A 48 25.19 -15.32 37.33
N CYS A 49 24.18 -15.58 38.17
CA CYS A 49 24.27 -15.51 39.63
C CYS A 49 23.98 -16.85 40.32
N SER A 50 24.01 -17.96 39.59
CA SER A 50 23.66 -19.27 40.14
C SER A 50 24.31 -20.42 39.40
N TYR A 51 24.87 -21.37 40.15
CA TYR A 51 25.20 -22.69 39.61
C TYR A 51 23.96 -23.58 39.64
N THR A 52 23.59 -24.14 38.49
CA THR A 52 22.35 -24.92 38.32
C THR A 52 22.66 -26.28 37.71
N VAL A 53 22.13 -27.33 38.33
CA VAL A 53 22.33 -28.73 37.91
C VAL A 53 21.00 -29.46 37.78
N TYR A 54 20.91 -30.36 36.81
CA TYR A 54 19.92 -31.43 36.79
C TYR A 54 20.38 -32.55 37.71
N ALA A 55 19.46 -33.11 38.50
CA ALA A 55 19.72 -34.21 39.41
C ALA A 55 18.47 -35.09 39.59
N GLY A 56 18.61 -36.26 40.21
CA GLY A 56 17.58 -37.30 40.26
C GLY A 56 17.90 -38.50 39.36
N GLN A 57 17.17 -39.61 39.51
CA GLN A 57 17.44 -40.84 38.76
C GLN A 57 17.24 -40.67 37.25
N ASN A 58 16.30 -39.80 36.87
CA ASN A 58 15.93 -39.44 35.51
C ASN A 58 16.07 -37.93 35.25
N GLN A 59 16.90 -37.24 36.05
CA GLN A 59 17.07 -35.78 35.96
C GLN A 59 15.74 -35.01 36.14
N GLU A 60 14.89 -35.49 37.04
CA GLU A 60 13.56 -34.94 37.33
C GLU A 60 13.58 -33.73 38.29
N PHE A 61 14.74 -33.40 38.85
CA PHE A 61 14.93 -32.22 39.70
C PHE A 61 15.94 -31.25 39.12
N VAL A 62 15.75 -29.97 39.45
CA VAL A 62 16.73 -28.90 39.26
C VAL A 62 17.22 -28.46 40.63
N VAL A 63 18.53 -28.51 40.86
CA VAL A 63 19.13 -27.97 42.09
C VAL A 63 19.90 -26.71 41.73
N GLN A 64 19.52 -25.60 42.34
CA GLN A 64 20.10 -24.28 42.11
C GLN A 64 20.83 -23.79 43.35
N PHE A 65 22.09 -23.39 43.17
CA PHE A 65 22.96 -22.80 44.18
C PHE A 65 23.08 -21.31 43.88
N ARG A 66 22.52 -20.46 44.73
CA ARG A 66 22.52 -19.00 44.54
C ARG A 66 23.39 -18.34 45.60
N LEU A 67 24.07 -17.24 45.27
CA LEU A 67 24.77 -16.43 46.27
C LEU A 67 23.78 -15.95 47.35
N LYS A 68 24.21 -15.90 48.61
CA LYS A 68 23.38 -15.51 49.77
C LYS A 68 22.75 -14.11 49.60
N SER A 69 23.46 -13.17 49.00
CA SER A 69 22.98 -11.83 48.64
C SER A 69 21.85 -11.84 47.61
N LEU A 70 21.74 -12.92 46.84
CA LEU A 70 20.78 -13.13 45.75
C LEU A 70 19.83 -14.29 46.05
N ALA A 71 19.57 -14.51 47.34
CA ALA A 71 18.63 -15.48 47.85
C ALA A 71 17.24 -15.31 47.21
N MET A 72 16.64 -16.44 46.84
CA MET A 72 15.30 -16.46 46.26
C MET A 72 14.25 -16.13 47.32
N ASN A 73 13.32 -15.25 47.00
CA ASN A 73 12.18 -14.97 47.86
C ASN A 73 11.16 -16.14 47.78
N LEU A 74 11.18 -17.01 48.79
CA LEU A 74 10.29 -18.17 48.85
C LEU A 74 8.81 -17.79 48.96
N GLU A 75 8.47 -16.63 49.52
CA GLU A 75 7.08 -16.16 49.57
C GLU A 75 6.57 -15.84 48.16
N THR A 76 7.41 -15.20 47.34
CA THR A 76 7.12 -14.91 45.93
C THR A 76 6.88 -16.19 45.12
N VAL A 77 7.74 -17.20 45.28
CA VAL A 77 7.62 -18.48 44.57
C VAL A 77 6.40 -19.26 45.04
N THR A 78 6.13 -19.28 46.35
CA THR A 78 4.92 -19.90 46.92
C THR A 78 3.66 -19.23 46.39
N LEU A 79 3.67 -17.90 46.27
CA LEU A 79 2.57 -17.14 45.68
C LEU A 79 2.41 -17.47 44.18
N ALA A 80 3.49 -17.56 43.41
CA ALA A 80 3.44 -17.96 42.01
C ALA A 80 2.80 -19.35 41.85
N ARG A 81 3.24 -20.34 42.63
CA ARG A 81 2.67 -21.70 42.63
C ARG A 81 1.18 -21.69 43.01
N LYS A 82 0.77 -20.84 43.96
CA LYS A 82 -0.64 -20.67 44.32
C LYS A 82 -1.49 -20.10 43.17
N ILE A 83 -0.96 -19.16 42.39
CA ILE A 83 -1.68 -18.49 41.30
C ILE A 83 -1.75 -19.37 40.04
N TYR A 84 -0.63 -19.96 39.64
CA TYR A 84 -0.47 -20.62 38.34
C TYR A 84 -0.39 -22.15 38.41
N GLY A 85 -0.41 -22.73 39.63
CA GLY A 85 -0.47 -24.17 39.84
C GLY A 85 0.70 -24.92 39.18
N SER A 86 0.39 -25.94 38.38
CA SER A 86 1.36 -26.84 37.73
C SER A 86 2.37 -26.14 36.83
N LEU A 87 2.10 -24.91 36.38
CA LEU A 87 2.98 -24.13 35.50
C LEU A 87 4.23 -23.59 36.21
N VAL A 88 4.31 -23.63 37.53
CA VAL A 88 5.45 -23.11 38.32
C VAL A 88 6.13 -24.27 39.03
N PRO A 89 7.46 -24.40 39.05
CA PRO A 89 8.12 -25.48 39.78
C PRO A 89 7.82 -25.42 41.28
N GLU A 90 7.72 -26.58 41.93
CA GLU A 90 7.76 -26.64 43.40
C GLU A 90 9.19 -26.41 43.84
N VAL A 91 9.40 -25.52 44.82
CA VAL A 91 10.72 -25.10 45.28
C VAL A 91 10.85 -25.30 46.78
N SER A 92 11.93 -25.94 47.22
CA SER A 92 12.27 -26.14 48.62
C SER A 92 13.69 -25.62 48.91
N PHE A 93 13.83 -24.96 50.06
CA PHE A 93 15.11 -24.46 50.55
C PHE A 93 15.78 -25.50 51.47
N HIS A 94 17.08 -25.73 51.27
CA HIS A 94 17.83 -26.79 51.93
C HIS A 94 19.05 -26.30 52.72
N GLY A 95 19.14 -24.99 52.98
CA GLY A 95 20.20 -24.40 53.81
C GLY A 95 21.33 -23.78 52.99
N GLN A 96 22.49 -23.68 53.64
CA GLN A 96 23.67 -22.94 53.17
C GLN A 96 24.86 -23.88 52.97
N LEU A 97 25.70 -23.61 51.96
CA LEU A 97 27.02 -24.22 51.76
C LEU A 97 28.10 -23.13 51.67
N GLY A 98 29.32 -23.45 52.10
CA GLY A 98 30.44 -22.51 52.20
C GLY A 98 30.50 -21.76 53.53
N GLY A 99 31.67 -21.18 53.81
CA GLY A 99 31.89 -20.32 54.99
C GLY A 99 31.24 -18.95 54.84
N GLU A 100 31.10 -18.22 55.96
CA GLU A 100 30.65 -16.82 55.95
C GLU A 100 31.50 -15.94 55.03
N THR A 101 30.94 -14.80 54.62
CA THR A 101 31.57 -13.90 53.65
C THR A 101 33.00 -13.55 54.03
N ASP A 102 33.96 -13.86 53.16
CA ASP A 102 35.38 -13.65 53.42
C ASP A 102 35.85 -12.23 53.07
N ALA A 103 37.11 -11.92 53.39
CA ALA A 103 37.72 -10.61 53.14
C ALA A 103 37.85 -10.25 51.64
N ASN A 104 37.72 -11.25 50.75
CA ASN A 104 37.73 -11.06 49.30
C ASN A 104 36.31 -10.90 48.73
N GLY A 105 35.29 -10.85 49.59
CA GLY A 105 33.89 -10.72 49.21
C GLY A 105 33.23 -12.02 48.76
N LYS A 106 33.89 -13.18 48.91
CA LYS A 106 33.28 -14.48 48.56
C LYS A 106 32.26 -14.85 49.60
N GLU A 107 31.02 -15.06 49.19
CA GLU A 107 29.90 -15.35 50.09
C GLU A 107 29.44 -16.81 49.97
N PRO A 108 28.71 -17.34 50.99
CA PRO A 108 28.17 -18.69 50.88
C PRO A 108 27.02 -18.77 49.87
N VAL A 109 26.68 -19.99 49.45
CA VAL A 109 25.53 -20.25 48.58
C VAL A 109 24.36 -20.83 49.35
N TYR A 110 23.16 -20.43 48.95
CA TYR A 110 21.88 -21.01 49.36
C TYR A 110 21.44 -22.08 48.37
N VAL A 111 21.00 -23.21 48.90
CA VAL A 111 20.65 -24.41 48.14
C VAL A 111 19.14 -24.53 47.99
N TYR A 112 18.67 -24.58 46.75
CA TYR A 112 17.27 -24.75 46.40
C TYR A 112 17.10 -26.01 45.55
N ALA A 113 16.16 -26.88 45.90
CA ALA A 113 15.76 -28.01 45.07
C ALA A 113 14.39 -27.70 44.46
N MET A 114 14.23 -28.04 43.19
CA MET A 114 13.03 -27.73 42.42
C MET A 114 12.58 -28.92 41.59
N THR A 115 11.26 -29.09 41.41
CA THR A 115 10.73 -30.03 40.42
C THR A 115 11.03 -29.53 39.02
N ARG A 116 11.56 -30.37 38.13
CA ARG A 116 11.77 -30.01 36.73
C ARG A 116 10.44 -30.00 35.97
N ILE A 117 10.16 -28.90 35.28
CA ILE A 117 9.01 -28.83 34.36
C ILE A 117 9.34 -29.64 33.10
N PRO A 118 8.52 -30.64 32.71
CA PRO A 118 8.77 -31.44 31.53
C PRO A 118 8.45 -30.66 30.25
N GLY A 119 9.46 -30.40 29.42
CA GLY A 119 9.35 -29.66 28.16
C GLY A 119 10.70 -29.11 27.72
N ILE A 120 10.68 -28.23 26.72
CA ILE A 120 11.85 -27.48 26.25
C ILE A 120 11.58 -25.97 26.34
N SER A 121 12.62 -25.15 26.37
CA SER A 121 12.42 -23.70 26.30
C SER A 121 11.79 -23.31 24.96
N GLN A 122 11.04 -22.21 24.93
CA GLN A 122 10.46 -21.72 23.68
C GLN A 122 11.55 -21.35 22.67
N LEU A 123 12.69 -20.85 23.14
CA LEU A 123 13.87 -20.63 22.30
C LEU A 123 14.38 -21.94 21.66
N ASP A 124 14.56 -23.01 22.45
CA ASP A 124 14.98 -24.31 21.93
C ASP A 124 13.96 -24.89 20.95
N PHE A 125 12.66 -24.70 21.22
CA PHE A 125 11.62 -25.06 20.29
C PHE A 125 11.84 -24.36 18.95
N VAL A 126 12.01 -23.04 18.93
CA VAL A 126 12.27 -22.26 17.71
C VAL A 126 13.52 -22.74 16.98
N LEU A 127 14.62 -22.94 17.71
CA LEU A 127 15.90 -23.38 17.13
C LEU A 127 15.83 -24.81 16.56
N SER A 128 14.93 -25.65 17.08
CA SER A 128 14.74 -27.02 16.61
C SER A 128 13.87 -27.13 15.35
N GLN A 129 13.08 -26.09 15.01
CA GLN A 129 12.21 -26.12 13.84
C GLN A 129 12.97 -25.74 12.57
N ASN A 130 12.80 -26.54 11.52
CA ASN A 130 13.42 -26.29 10.20
C ASN A 130 12.34 -26.00 9.13
N VAL A 131 11.44 -25.07 9.44
CA VAL A 131 10.37 -24.62 8.54
C VAL A 131 10.33 -23.08 8.48
N PRO A 132 9.94 -22.46 7.34
CA PRO A 132 9.91 -21.01 7.20
C PRO A 132 9.02 -20.33 8.25
N GLU A 133 9.48 -19.24 8.87
CA GLU A 133 8.83 -18.56 10.01
C GLU A 133 7.38 -18.08 9.78
N ASN A 134 6.94 -17.92 8.52
CA ASN A 134 5.56 -17.55 8.15
C ASN A 134 4.78 -18.72 7.54
N SER A 135 5.21 -19.96 7.78
CA SER A 135 4.50 -21.15 7.34
C SER A 135 3.21 -21.40 8.15
N PRO A 136 2.24 -22.15 7.61
CA PRO A 136 1.03 -22.54 8.33
C PRO A 136 1.32 -23.27 9.66
N GLU A 137 2.40 -24.04 9.74
CA GLU A 137 2.86 -24.73 10.95
C GLU A 137 3.22 -23.72 12.05
N TRP A 138 3.97 -22.68 11.71
CA TRP A 138 4.31 -21.60 12.63
C TRP A 138 3.09 -20.84 13.14
N PHE A 139 2.10 -20.62 12.27
CA PHE A 139 0.84 -20.03 12.70
C PHE A 139 0.14 -20.90 13.76
N ILE A 140 0.08 -22.22 13.56
CA ILE A 140 -0.54 -23.14 14.52
C ILE A 140 0.17 -23.08 15.88
N TRP A 141 1.51 -23.15 15.89
CA TRP A 141 2.29 -23.09 17.13
C TRP A 141 2.15 -21.74 17.85
N ARG A 142 2.26 -20.62 17.12
CA ARG A 142 2.06 -19.28 17.69
C ARG A 142 0.65 -19.12 18.23
N ASN A 143 -0.36 -19.59 17.50
CA ASN A 143 -1.75 -19.55 17.94
C ASN A 143 -1.97 -20.33 19.26
N SER A 144 -1.43 -21.54 19.35
CA SER A 144 -1.48 -22.35 20.58
C SER A 144 -0.83 -21.64 21.76
N LEU A 145 0.40 -21.14 21.56
CA LEU A 145 1.15 -20.46 22.61
C LEU A 145 0.48 -19.16 23.08
N LEU A 146 0.04 -18.30 22.15
CA LEU A 146 -0.62 -17.03 22.49
C LEU A 146 -1.97 -17.24 23.19
N THR A 147 -2.69 -18.31 22.83
CA THR A 147 -3.91 -18.72 23.53
C THR A 147 -3.62 -19.09 24.98
N ASP A 148 -2.56 -19.85 25.24
CA ASP A 148 -2.19 -20.24 26.60
C ASP A 148 -1.60 -19.09 27.42
N MET A 149 -0.83 -18.21 26.78
CA MET A 149 -0.35 -16.97 27.42
C MET A 149 -1.53 -16.10 27.85
N ALA A 150 -2.57 -15.95 27.03
CA ALA A 150 -3.77 -15.20 27.41
C ALA A 150 -4.45 -15.80 28.65
N ARG A 151 -4.52 -17.13 28.76
CA ARG A 151 -5.02 -17.83 29.95
C ARG A 151 -4.11 -17.60 31.16
N PHE A 152 -2.80 -17.66 30.97
CA PHE A 152 -1.81 -17.39 32.01
C PHE A 152 -1.96 -15.98 32.59
N PHE A 153 -2.04 -14.95 31.75
CA PHE A 153 -2.27 -13.58 32.21
C PHE A 153 -3.67 -13.40 32.82
N ALA A 154 -4.68 -14.14 32.37
CA ALA A 154 -6.00 -14.12 33.01
C ALA A 154 -5.96 -14.72 34.44
N LEU A 155 -5.13 -15.73 34.70
CA LEU A 155 -4.92 -16.25 36.06
C LEU A 155 -4.34 -15.19 36.98
N SER A 156 -3.36 -14.41 36.51
CA SER A 156 -2.77 -13.33 37.29
C SER A 156 -3.79 -12.24 37.62
N TRP A 157 -4.62 -11.86 36.64
CA TRP A 157 -5.70 -10.89 36.80
C TRP A 157 -6.72 -11.34 37.87
N LYS A 158 -7.14 -12.61 37.80
CA LYS A 158 -8.12 -13.20 38.73
C LYS A 158 -7.59 -13.32 40.17
N HIS A 159 -6.28 -13.38 40.35
CA HIS A 159 -5.63 -13.49 41.65
C HIS A 159 -4.90 -12.19 42.01
N SER A 160 -5.65 -11.09 42.07
CA SER A 160 -5.12 -9.81 42.51
C SER A 160 -4.69 -9.87 43.99
N GLN A 161 -3.64 -9.11 44.32
CA GLN A 161 -3.02 -9.07 45.63
C GLN A 161 -3.43 -7.80 46.36
N ALA A 162 -3.80 -7.94 47.63
CA ALA A 162 -4.03 -6.80 48.50
C ALA A 162 -2.68 -6.18 48.89
N VAL A 163 -2.50 -4.90 48.60
CA VAL A 163 -1.30 -4.14 48.96
C VAL A 163 -1.65 -3.01 49.92
N SER A 164 -0.71 -2.66 50.80
CA SER A 164 -0.90 -1.52 51.69
C SER A 164 -0.87 -0.20 50.90
N PRO A 165 -1.59 0.85 51.35
CA PRO A 165 -1.52 2.16 50.71
C PRO A 165 -0.08 2.71 50.61
N VAL A 166 0.74 2.45 51.64
CA VAL A 166 2.17 2.83 51.67
C VAL A 166 2.94 2.16 50.54
N TYR A 167 2.73 0.87 50.31
CA TYR A 167 3.39 0.14 49.21
C TYR A 167 2.93 0.67 47.84
N LEU A 168 1.63 0.95 47.70
CA LEU A 168 1.06 1.46 46.46
C LEU A 168 1.63 2.84 46.11
N ASP A 169 1.67 3.76 47.07
CA ASP A 169 2.23 5.10 46.88
C ASP A 169 3.74 5.07 46.63
N ALA A 170 4.48 4.20 47.32
CA ALA A 170 5.92 4.01 47.08
C ALA A 170 6.18 3.48 45.66
N SER A 171 5.39 2.50 45.21
CA SER A 171 5.51 1.90 43.87
C SER A 171 5.15 2.91 42.77
N ARG A 172 4.08 3.69 42.98
CA ARG A 172 3.67 4.78 42.08
C ARG A 172 4.76 5.83 41.97
N SER A 173 5.27 6.30 43.11
CA SER A 173 6.33 7.32 43.18
C SER A 173 7.63 6.84 42.51
N LYS A 174 7.99 5.56 42.68
CA LYS A 174 9.12 4.94 41.98
C LYS A 174 8.93 4.98 40.47
N CYS A 175 7.77 4.55 39.97
CA CYS A 175 7.45 4.54 38.55
C CYS A 175 7.52 5.95 37.94
N GLU A 176 6.90 6.94 38.59
CA GLU A 176 6.94 8.32 38.11
C GLU A 176 8.36 8.90 38.11
N ARG A 177 9.16 8.61 39.15
CA ARG A 177 10.55 9.06 39.23
C ARG A 177 11.37 8.47 38.09
N GLU A 178 11.25 7.18 37.82
CA GLU A 178 11.95 6.51 36.72
C GLU A 178 11.52 7.07 35.35
N LEU A 179 10.22 7.30 35.11
CA LEU A 179 9.77 7.95 33.88
C LEU A 179 10.29 9.39 33.74
N ARG A 180 10.39 10.17 34.83
CA ARG A 180 10.99 11.52 34.78
C ARG A 180 12.49 11.48 34.49
N LEU A 181 13.21 10.47 34.98
CA LEU A 181 14.63 10.26 34.62
C LEU A 181 14.77 9.94 33.12
N LEU A 182 13.91 9.07 32.58
CA LEU A 182 13.88 8.79 31.14
C LEU A 182 13.54 10.03 30.31
N LEU A 183 12.59 10.86 30.78
CA LEU A 183 12.22 12.11 30.10
C LEU A 183 13.39 13.10 29.97
N GLY A 184 14.31 13.10 30.93
CA GLY A 184 15.51 13.93 30.90
C GLY A 184 16.68 13.33 30.13
N SER A 185 16.69 12.01 29.90
CA SER A 185 17.86 11.28 29.38
C SER A 185 17.67 10.75 27.96
N LEU A 186 16.45 10.34 27.59
CA LEU A 186 16.15 9.82 26.27
C LEU A 186 16.02 10.96 25.24
N PRO A 187 16.30 10.71 23.95
CA PRO A 187 16.12 11.67 22.88
C PRO A 187 14.72 12.27 22.84
N ALA A 188 14.62 13.51 22.36
CA ALA A 188 13.38 14.28 22.34
C ALA A 188 12.20 13.58 21.63
N ARG A 189 12.47 12.63 20.72
CA ARG A 189 11.45 11.79 20.06
C ARG A 189 10.61 10.98 21.05
N PHE A 190 11.16 10.57 22.20
CA PHE A 190 10.45 9.82 23.23
C PHE A 190 9.68 10.70 24.23
N ASN A 191 9.88 12.02 24.22
CA ASN A 191 9.22 12.91 25.17
C ASN A 191 7.68 12.83 25.15
N PRO A 192 7.00 12.75 23.98
CA PRO A 192 5.55 12.64 23.94
C PRO A 192 5.04 11.35 24.59
N ILE A 193 5.69 10.21 24.35
CA ILE A 193 5.26 8.93 24.90
C ILE A 193 5.49 8.86 26.41
N ILE A 194 6.63 9.35 26.91
CA ILE A 194 6.95 9.38 28.34
C ILE A 194 6.00 10.33 29.10
N LYS A 195 5.65 11.48 28.52
CA LYS A 195 4.66 12.40 29.12
C LYS A 195 3.27 11.76 29.22
N ARG A 196 2.80 11.07 28.18
CA ARG A 196 1.53 10.33 28.23
C ARG A 196 1.56 9.19 29.25
N SER A 197 2.70 8.50 29.35
CA SER A 197 2.92 7.46 30.35
C SER A 197 2.81 8.03 31.76
N LEU A 198 3.41 9.20 32.04
CA LEU A 198 3.25 9.93 33.31
C LEU A 198 1.78 10.28 33.59
N ASP A 199 1.07 10.84 32.60
CA ASP A 199 -0.35 11.20 32.74
C ASP A 199 -1.24 9.97 33.01
N SER A 200 -0.84 8.79 32.53
CA SER A 200 -1.60 7.53 32.68
C SER A 200 -1.35 6.82 34.01
N ILE A 201 -0.34 7.21 34.79
CA ILE A 201 0.05 6.53 36.05
C ILE A 201 -1.13 6.37 37.03
N PRO A 202 -1.96 7.38 37.32
CA PRO A 202 -3.07 7.22 38.25
C PRO A 202 -4.06 6.13 37.81
N ALA A 203 -4.35 6.05 36.51
CA ALA A 203 -5.24 5.04 35.96
C ALA A 203 -4.60 3.65 35.99
N ILE A 204 -3.30 3.53 35.64
CA ILE A 204 -2.56 2.27 35.68
C ILE A 204 -2.55 1.69 37.10
N PHE A 205 -2.33 2.52 38.12
CA PHE A 205 -2.36 2.09 39.52
C PHE A 205 -3.77 1.89 40.08
N SER A 206 -4.81 2.05 39.25
CA SER A 206 -6.18 1.64 39.54
C SER A 206 -6.49 0.24 38.99
N LEU A 207 -5.59 -0.34 38.19
CA LEU A 207 -5.67 -1.74 37.76
C LEU A 207 -5.38 -2.70 38.93
N PRO A 208 -5.80 -3.98 38.83
CA PRO A 208 -5.43 -4.99 39.81
C PRO A 208 -3.91 -5.08 40.00
N MET A 209 -3.49 -5.11 41.27
CA MET A 209 -2.11 -5.41 41.64
C MET A 209 -1.91 -6.92 41.55
N VAL A 210 -0.98 -7.38 40.71
CA VAL A 210 -0.77 -8.80 40.39
C VAL A 210 0.70 -9.16 40.55
N LEU A 211 0.98 -10.46 40.63
CA LEU A 211 2.36 -10.96 40.58
C LEU A 211 2.87 -10.91 39.14
N LEU A 212 3.79 -9.99 38.86
CA LEU A 212 4.42 -9.78 37.57
C LEU A 212 5.70 -10.61 37.47
N HIS A 213 5.80 -11.41 36.40
CA HIS A 213 7.07 -12.00 36.01
C HIS A 213 7.91 -10.95 35.27
N LYS A 214 9.09 -10.61 35.78
CA LYS A 214 9.93 -9.53 35.25
C LYS A 214 10.66 -9.90 33.97
N ASP A 215 11.04 -11.16 33.84
CA ASP A 215 11.76 -11.68 32.68
C ASP A 215 10.91 -12.74 31.94
N PHE A 216 9.68 -12.38 31.59
CA PHE A 216 8.79 -13.27 30.85
C PHE A 216 9.26 -13.33 29.39
N GLY A 217 10.08 -14.32 29.03
CA GLY A 217 10.75 -14.40 27.73
C GLY A 217 10.91 -15.83 27.20
N ASP A 218 11.39 -15.96 25.97
CA ASP A 218 11.59 -17.22 25.24
C ASP A 218 12.45 -18.26 25.99
N CYS A 219 13.40 -17.81 26.80
CA CYS A 219 14.27 -18.67 27.62
C CYS A 219 13.58 -19.17 28.91
N ASN A 220 12.62 -18.42 29.45
CA ASN A 220 11.96 -18.72 30.73
C ASN A 220 10.57 -19.37 30.57
N ILE A 221 10.12 -19.54 29.33
CA ILE A 221 8.87 -20.20 28.98
C ILE A 221 9.18 -21.60 28.50
N ILE A 222 8.59 -22.60 29.16
CA ILE A 222 8.70 -24.01 28.78
C ILE A 222 7.45 -24.40 28.01
N VAL A 223 7.66 -24.99 26.83
CA VAL A 223 6.61 -25.45 25.92
C VAL A 223 6.70 -26.95 25.67
N ASP A 224 5.56 -27.52 25.27
CA ASP A 224 5.52 -28.87 24.71
C ASP A 224 6.28 -28.90 23.37
N SER A 225 7.19 -29.88 23.24
CA SER A 225 8.13 -29.97 22.11
C SER A 225 7.49 -30.21 20.74
N VAL A 226 6.20 -30.52 20.67
CA VAL A 226 5.47 -30.81 19.43
C VAL A 226 4.43 -29.74 19.12
N SER A 227 3.63 -29.36 20.12
CA SER A 227 2.47 -28.49 19.95
C SER A 227 2.73 -27.01 20.27
N CYS A 228 3.86 -26.69 20.91
CA CYS A 228 4.19 -25.36 21.42
C CYS A 228 3.19 -24.84 22.49
N HIS A 229 2.39 -25.72 23.09
CA HIS A 229 1.55 -25.35 24.23
C HIS A 229 2.39 -25.00 25.46
N LEU A 230 1.96 -23.99 26.22
CA LEU A 230 2.65 -23.56 27.44
C LEU A 230 2.52 -24.64 28.53
N VAL A 231 3.65 -25.19 28.98
CA VAL A 231 3.68 -26.21 30.05
C VAL A 231 4.29 -25.69 31.35
N GLY A 232 5.05 -24.60 31.31
CA GLY A 232 5.46 -23.90 32.53
C GLY A 232 6.25 -22.62 32.29
N VAL A 233 6.47 -21.90 33.38
CA VAL A 233 7.23 -20.66 33.45
C VAL A 233 8.21 -20.80 34.61
N ILE A 234 9.49 -20.57 34.33
CA ILE A 234 10.60 -20.70 35.29
C ILE A 234 11.24 -19.34 35.59
N ASP A 235 12.16 -19.32 36.56
CA ASP A 235 12.89 -18.14 37.03
C ASP A 235 12.03 -17.01 37.66
N TRP A 236 11.28 -17.38 38.69
CA TRP A 236 10.44 -16.47 39.48
C TRP A 236 11.21 -15.60 40.49
N ALA A 237 12.55 -15.61 40.45
CA ALA A 237 13.38 -14.95 41.46
C ALA A 237 13.18 -13.42 41.49
N GLU A 238 12.95 -12.81 40.32
CA GLU A 238 12.76 -11.36 40.19
C GLU A 238 11.28 -10.95 40.13
N ALA A 239 10.34 -11.86 40.37
CA ALA A 239 8.93 -11.54 40.31
C ALA A 239 8.52 -10.55 41.42
N GLU A 240 7.66 -9.59 41.08
CA GLU A 240 7.22 -8.54 42.01
C GLU A 240 5.72 -8.29 41.92
N ILE A 241 5.14 -7.68 42.95
CA ILE A 241 3.75 -7.23 42.92
C ILE A 241 3.67 -5.84 42.29
N GLY A 242 2.96 -5.72 41.17
CA GLY A 242 2.78 -4.47 40.44
C GLY A 242 1.43 -4.40 39.70
N PRO A 243 1.05 -3.24 39.15
CA PRO A 243 -0.20 -3.12 38.41
C PRO A 243 -0.16 -4.00 37.16
N PHE A 244 -1.28 -4.66 36.87
CA PHE A 244 -1.41 -5.52 35.70
C PHE A 244 -1.06 -4.77 34.41
N GLY A 245 -0.35 -5.44 33.51
CA GLY A 245 -0.01 -4.92 32.19
C GLY A 245 1.44 -4.47 32.03
N LEU A 246 2.16 -4.16 33.13
CA LEU A 246 3.56 -3.72 33.03
C LEU A 246 4.50 -4.77 32.39
N ASN A 247 4.20 -6.06 32.48
CA ASN A 247 5.01 -7.11 31.83
C ASN A 247 4.44 -7.60 30.50
N LEU A 248 3.28 -7.10 30.02
CA LEU A 248 2.68 -7.53 28.74
C LEU A 248 3.50 -7.14 27.50
N HIS A 249 4.51 -6.28 27.65
CA HIS A 249 5.37 -5.88 26.54
C HIS A 249 6.23 -7.04 26.03
N SER A 250 6.45 -8.05 26.88
CA SER A 250 7.12 -9.31 26.52
C SER A 250 6.41 -10.06 25.40
N ILE A 251 5.09 -10.00 25.31
CA ILE A 251 4.31 -10.80 24.35
C ILE A 251 4.72 -10.51 22.89
N GLN A 252 5.23 -9.29 22.64
CA GLN A 252 5.68 -8.88 21.32
C GLN A 252 6.77 -9.79 20.73
N SER A 253 7.64 -10.40 21.56
CA SER A 253 8.67 -11.34 21.08
C SER A 253 8.12 -12.63 20.49
N PHE A 254 6.86 -12.97 20.76
CA PHE A 254 6.21 -14.17 20.22
C PHE A 254 5.41 -13.89 18.94
N MET A 255 5.28 -12.61 18.56
CA MET A 255 4.49 -12.16 17.42
C MET A 255 5.35 -11.44 16.37
N GLY A 256 6.64 -11.29 16.66
CA GLY A 256 7.64 -10.77 15.73
C GLY A 256 9.03 -11.19 16.14
N LYS A 257 10.03 -10.73 15.40
CA LYS A 257 11.45 -10.95 15.67
C LYS A 257 12.21 -9.64 15.74
N PHE A 258 13.26 -9.60 16.55
CA PHE A 258 14.13 -8.44 16.66
C PHE A 258 15.37 -8.61 15.78
N HIS A 259 15.55 -7.71 14.82
CA HIS A 259 16.69 -7.67 13.93
C HIS A 259 17.62 -6.51 14.31
N LEU A 260 18.89 -6.81 14.60
CA LEU A 260 19.87 -5.84 15.11
C LEU A 260 20.07 -4.60 14.21
N LYS A 261 19.79 -4.72 12.90
CA LYS A 261 19.82 -3.60 11.95
C LYS A 261 18.46 -2.91 11.74
N ASN A 262 17.38 -3.69 11.80
CA ASN A 262 16.07 -3.26 11.28
C ASN A 262 15.03 -3.07 12.41
N GLY A 263 15.43 -3.28 13.67
CA GLY A 263 14.51 -3.29 14.80
C GLY A 263 13.53 -4.46 14.73
N TRP A 264 12.30 -4.21 15.18
CA TRP A 264 11.25 -5.23 15.23
C TRP A 264 10.62 -5.49 13.86
N ILE A 265 10.52 -6.77 13.50
CA ILE A 265 9.84 -7.27 12.31
C ILE A 265 8.65 -8.10 12.78
N ARG A 266 7.44 -7.74 12.36
CA ARG A 266 6.21 -8.51 12.67
C ARG A 266 6.13 -9.74 11.79
N TYR A 267 5.59 -10.83 12.32
CA TYR A 267 5.18 -11.97 11.52
C TYR A 267 3.87 -11.66 10.77
N ASP A 268 3.59 -12.37 9.66
CA ASP A 268 2.44 -12.11 8.79
C ASP A 268 1.09 -12.26 9.53
N ASP A 269 1.08 -13.08 10.58
CA ASP A 269 -0.07 -13.39 11.43
C ASP A 269 -0.19 -12.50 12.68
N TYR A 270 0.66 -11.47 12.84
CA TYR A 270 0.68 -10.59 14.02
C TYR A 270 -0.70 -10.07 14.42
N ASN A 271 -1.48 -9.55 13.45
CA ASN A 271 -2.80 -8.98 13.73
C ASN A 271 -3.79 -10.04 14.22
N ILE A 272 -3.75 -11.23 13.62
CA ILE A 272 -4.61 -12.35 13.98
C ILE A 272 -4.27 -12.82 15.40
N LEU A 273 -2.98 -12.96 15.69
CA LEU A 273 -2.50 -13.37 17.02
C LEU A 273 -2.83 -12.35 18.12
N GLN A 274 -2.86 -11.04 17.82
CA GLN A 274 -3.33 -10.00 18.76
C GLN A 274 -4.80 -10.23 19.09
N GLU A 275 -5.64 -10.41 18.08
CA GLU A 275 -7.08 -10.64 18.26
C GLU A 275 -7.34 -11.91 19.08
N ILE A 276 -6.56 -12.97 18.85
CA ILE A 276 -6.65 -14.23 19.58
C ILE A 276 -6.29 -14.02 21.05
N PHE A 277 -5.15 -13.39 21.35
CA PHE A 277 -4.74 -13.12 22.72
C PHE A 277 -5.82 -12.36 23.49
N TRP A 278 -6.28 -11.24 22.95
CA TRP A 278 -7.24 -10.38 23.64
C TRP A 278 -8.64 -10.98 23.73
N SER A 279 -9.09 -11.70 22.72
CA SER A 279 -10.39 -12.39 22.76
C SER A 279 -10.41 -13.49 23.83
N VAL A 280 -9.33 -14.28 23.94
CA VAL A 280 -9.17 -15.30 24.98
C VAL A 280 -9.07 -14.63 26.34
N PHE A 281 -8.22 -13.62 26.51
CA PHE A 281 -8.05 -12.91 27.78
C PHE A 281 -9.37 -12.32 28.30
N ARG A 282 -10.13 -11.62 27.45
CA ARG A 282 -11.46 -11.06 27.81
C ARG A 282 -12.44 -12.13 28.25
N ARG A 283 -12.49 -13.26 27.52
CA ARG A 283 -13.36 -14.39 27.84
C ARG A 283 -12.99 -15.00 29.18
N GLU A 284 -11.70 -15.22 29.42
CA GLU A 284 -11.21 -15.80 30.66
C GLU A 284 -11.50 -14.87 31.85
N VAL A 285 -11.24 -13.57 31.73
CA VAL A 285 -11.44 -12.60 32.81
C VAL A 285 -12.93 -12.36 33.14
N GLY A 286 -13.84 -12.60 32.20
CA GLY A 286 -15.29 -12.41 32.41
C GLY A 286 -15.83 -11.06 31.96
N GLY A 287 -15.26 -10.50 30.89
CA GLY A 287 -15.65 -9.22 30.30
C GLY A 287 -14.88 -8.03 30.87
N LEU A 288 -14.21 -7.28 29.99
CA LEU A 288 -13.47 -6.06 30.31
C LEU A 288 -14.07 -4.91 29.50
N SER A 289 -14.25 -3.75 30.13
CA SER A 289 -14.64 -2.55 29.39
C SER A 289 -13.47 -2.07 28.52
N SER A 290 -13.81 -1.39 27.43
CA SER A 290 -12.84 -0.80 26.51
C SER A 290 -11.89 0.18 27.24
N ASP A 291 -12.41 0.91 28.24
CA ASP A 291 -11.63 1.83 29.08
C ASP A 291 -10.53 1.10 29.87
N ILE A 292 -10.86 -0.03 30.50
CA ILE A 292 -9.87 -0.82 31.27
C ILE A 292 -8.79 -1.35 30.34
N ILE A 293 -9.17 -1.83 29.16
CA ILE A 293 -8.21 -2.33 28.17
C ILE A 293 -7.26 -1.21 27.72
N GLN A 294 -7.77 -0.01 27.51
CA GLN A 294 -6.93 1.15 27.19
C GLN A 294 -5.90 1.44 28.29
N VAL A 295 -6.29 1.32 29.56
CA VAL A 295 -5.38 1.48 30.70
C VAL A 295 -4.33 0.35 30.72
N ILE A 296 -4.70 -0.89 30.39
CA ILE A 296 -3.76 -2.01 30.27
C ILE A 296 -2.74 -1.76 29.15
N HIS A 297 -3.16 -1.22 28.00
CA HIS A 297 -2.22 -0.83 26.94
C HIS A 297 -1.25 0.26 27.38
N SER A 298 -1.72 1.26 28.14
CA SER A 298 -0.84 2.27 28.74
C SER A 298 0.14 1.64 29.73
N ALA A 299 -0.32 0.70 30.57
CA ALA A 299 0.54 -0.04 31.49
C ALA A 299 1.63 -0.82 30.73
N ARG A 300 1.29 -1.44 29.59
CA ARG A 300 2.27 -2.13 28.75
C ARG A 300 3.39 -1.21 28.27
N ILE A 301 3.05 -0.01 27.80
CA ILE A 301 4.03 0.98 27.33
C ILE A 301 4.93 1.44 28.48
N VAL A 302 4.35 1.73 29.65
CA VAL A 302 5.14 2.05 30.86
C VAL A 302 6.09 0.91 31.17
N GLY A 303 5.59 -0.32 31.16
CA GLY A 303 6.38 -1.53 31.33
C GLY A 303 7.59 -1.63 30.41
N LEU A 304 7.38 -1.39 29.11
CA LEU A 304 8.43 -1.39 28.09
C LEU A 304 9.50 -0.32 28.39
N LEU A 305 9.07 0.91 28.68
CA LEU A 305 9.97 2.03 29.00
C LEU A 305 10.81 1.72 30.24
N LEU A 306 10.21 1.17 31.29
CA LEU A 306 10.93 0.84 32.52
C LEU A 306 11.89 -0.34 32.34
N SER A 307 11.53 -1.31 31.49
CA SER A 307 12.33 -2.50 31.20
C SER A 307 13.54 -2.19 30.33
N LYS A 308 13.34 -1.40 29.25
CA LYS A 308 14.37 -1.18 28.23
C LYS A 308 14.96 0.23 28.22
N GLY A 309 14.37 1.19 28.93
CA GLY A 309 14.92 2.55 29.07
C GLY A 309 16.09 2.68 30.02
N PHE A 310 16.47 1.61 30.71
CA PHE A 310 17.58 1.59 31.66
C PHE A 310 18.65 0.58 31.22
N THR A 311 19.87 0.77 31.69
CA THR A 311 20.92 -0.26 31.65
C THR A 311 20.48 -1.52 32.41
N SER A 312 21.16 -2.64 32.15
CA SER A 312 20.77 -3.96 32.68
C SER A 312 20.50 -3.92 34.18
N ARG A 313 19.37 -4.49 34.60
CA ARG A 313 18.94 -4.52 36.01
C ARG A 313 19.37 -5.79 36.75
N LEU A 314 20.36 -6.53 36.23
CA LEU A 314 20.89 -7.72 36.88
C LEU A 314 21.45 -7.36 38.26
N ALA A 315 21.15 -8.20 39.25
CA ALA A 315 21.41 -7.89 40.66
C ALA A 315 22.90 -7.76 41.04
N ASN A 316 23.81 -8.21 40.17
CA ASN A 316 25.26 -8.09 40.31
C ASN A 316 25.89 -7.00 39.41
N MET A 317 25.08 -6.20 38.73
CA MET A 317 25.51 -5.07 37.90
C MET A 317 25.36 -3.73 38.67
N PRO A 318 26.02 -2.66 38.21
CA PRO A 318 25.81 -1.31 38.75
C PRO A 318 24.33 -0.91 38.75
N GLN A 319 23.97 0.04 39.62
CA GLN A 319 22.60 0.55 39.69
C GLN A 319 22.09 0.95 38.29
N PRO A 320 20.83 0.61 37.93
CA PRO A 320 20.30 0.91 36.60
C PRO A 320 20.28 2.42 36.33
N GLU A 321 20.96 2.83 35.27
CA GLU A 321 21.00 4.21 34.80
C GLU A 321 20.17 4.33 33.50
N PRO A 322 19.54 5.48 33.22
CA PRO A 322 18.87 5.72 31.95
C PRO A 322 19.83 5.49 30.77
N ILE A 323 19.37 4.77 29.74
CA ILE A 323 20.17 4.60 28.52
C ILE A 323 20.39 5.95 27.83
N GLN A 324 21.49 6.07 27.11
CA GLN A 324 21.83 7.23 26.30
C GLN A 324 21.81 6.86 24.81
N ASP A 325 21.66 7.86 23.93
CA ASP A 325 21.73 7.67 22.47
C ASP A 325 23.20 7.55 22.03
N ASN A 326 23.85 6.49 22.48
CA ASN A 326 25.25 6.16 22.23
C ASN A 326 25.40 4.64 22.04
N GLU A 327 26.61 4.17 21.72
CA GLU A 327 26.87 2.74 21.45
C GLU A 327 26.47 1.81 22.61
N SER A 328 26.51 2.29 23.86
CA SER A 328 26.12 1.50 25.03
C SER A 328 24.59 1.31 25.14
N GLY A 329 23.81 2.31 24.72
CA GLY A 329 22.35 2.29 24.73
C GLY A 329 21.70 1.87 23.41
N ALA A 330 22.47 1.78 22.31
CA ALA A 330 21.96 1.57 20.96
C ALA A 330 21.00 0.36 20.81
N TYR A 331 21.33 -0.78 21.42
CA TYR A 331 20.47 -1.97 21.38
C TYR A 331 19.10 -1.73 22.04
N ASN A 332 19.12 -1.11 23.23
CA ASN A 332 17.90 -0.78 23.95
C ASN A 332 17.13 0.38 23.29
N MET A 333 17.83 1.33 22.64
CA MET A 333 17.20 2.37 21.82
C MET A 333 16.45 1.77 20.63
N LEU A 334 17.08 0.83 19.89
CA LEU A 334 16.43 0.07 18.82
C LEU A 334 15.20 -0.71 19.32
N TYR A 335 15.24 -1.16 20.57
CA TYR A 335 14.10 -1.81 21.23
C TYR A 335 13.02 -0.79 21.64
N LEU A 336 13.37 0.42 22.04
CA LEU A 336 12.39 1.46 22.39
C LEU A 336 11.77 2.16 21.17
N ASP A 337 12.47 2.22 20.04
CA ASP A 337 11.98 2.81 18.78
C ASP A 337 10.75 2.07 18.21
N ILE A 338 10.32 0.97 18.84
CA ILE A 338 8.96 0.39 18.68
C ILE A 338 7.86 1.42 19.01
N GLY A 339 8.12 2.34 19.95
CA GLY A 339 7.14 3.26 20.54
C GLY A 339 6.50 4.27 19.59
N ASP A 340 6.98 4.35 18.34
CA ASP A 340 6.36 5.14 17.26
C ASP A 340 5.38 4.32 16.37
N ASN A 341 5.27 2.99 16.59
CA ASN A 341 4.50 2.04 15.74
C ASN A 341 3.57 1.06 16.51
N VAL A 342 3.22 1.30 17.78
CA VAL A 342 2.37 0.45 18.66
C VAL A 342 0.84 0.70 18.47
N SER A 343 0.29 0.37 17.31
CA SER A 343 -1.14 0.54 17.01
C SER A 343 -1.91 -0.63 17.58
N ASP A 344 -2.04 -0.63 18.90
CA ASP A 344 -2.59 -1.76 19.66
C ASP A 344 -3.92 -1.41 20.34
N THR A 345 -4.78 -0.65 19.67
CA THR A 345 -6.13 -0.28 20.14
C THR A 345 -7.25 -0.91 19.30
N ARG A 346 -7.00 -2.10 18.72
CA ARG A 346 -7.90 -2.70 17.71
C ARG A 346 -9.04 -3.59 18.20
N LEU A 347 -9.31 -3.71 19.51
CA LEU A 347 -10.46 -4.51 19.98
C LEU A 347 -11.59 -3.64 20.55
N ASP A 348 -12.60 -3.33 19.72
CA ASP A 348 -14.04 -3.34 20.09
C ASP A 348 -14.99 -2.98 18.93
N MET A 349 -14.71 -3.50 17.72
CA MET A 349 -15.45 -3.10 16.51
C MET A 349 -16.76 -3.87 16.27
N ALA A 350 -17.16 -4.80 17.15
CA ALA A 350 -18.36 -5.63 16.94
C ALA A 350 -19.63 -5.15 17.69
N HIS A 351 -19.55 -4.25 18.66
CA HIS A 351 -20.72 -3.79 19.44
C HIS A 351 -21.11 -2.32 19.21
N VAL A 352 -20.28 -1.53 18.52
CA VAL A 352 -20.57 -0.10 18.21
C VAL A 352 -21.31 0.07 16.87
N GLN A 353 -21.27 -0.94 16.00
CA GLN A 353 -21.92 -0.91 14.68
C GLN A 353 -23.45 -0.84 14.77
N MET A 354 -24.05 -1.27 15.90
CA MET A 354 -25.49 -1.19 16.14
C MET A 354 -25.97 0.14 16.73
N ARG A 355 -25.11 0.94 17.38
CA ARG A 355 -25.50 2.24 17.98
C ARG A 355 -25.23 3.45 17.09
N MET A 356 -24.52 3.30 15.97
CA MET A 356 -24.28 4.41 15.02
C MET A 356 -25.40 4.61 13.99
N GLN A 357 -26.36 3.68 13.86
CA GLN A 357 -27.57 3.92 13.07
C GLN A 357 -28.47 5.01 13.70
N ASP A 358 -28.41 5.20 15.02
CA ASP A 358 -29.25 6.18 15.73
C ASP A 358 -28.66 7.60 15.74
N VAL A 359 -27.32 7.75 15.67
CA VAL A 359 -26.64 9.06 15.70
C VAL A 359 -26.69 9.76 14.34
N VAL A 360 -26.79 9.02 13.23
CA VAL A 360 -26.93 9.61 11.88
C VAL A 360 -28.40 9.99 11.58
N THR A 361 -29.36 9.50 12.35
CA THR A 361 -30.79 9.79 12.16
C THR A 361 -31.36 10.86 13.11
N THR A 362 -30.60 11.32 14.11
CA THR A 362 -31.07 12.39 15.01
C THR A 362 -30.03 13.50 15.16
N GLN A 363 -30.43 14.71 14.75
CA GLN A 363 -29.70 15.99 14.84
C GLN A 363 -28.70 16.32 13.73
N VAL A 364 -29.18 16.40 12.48
CA VAL A 364 -28.74 17.48 11.57
C VAL A 364 -29.99 18.22 11.10
N HIS A 365 -30.39 19.24 11.86
CA HIS A 365 -31.27 20.26 11.33
C HIS A 365 -30.55 20.98 10.17
N PRO A 366 -31.16 21.08 8.97
CA PRO A 366 -30.50 21.69 7.83
C PRO A 366 -30.61 23.21 7.94
N THR A 367 -29.55 23.85 8.42
CA THR A 367 -29.33 25.29 8.21
C THR A 367 -28.16 25.48 7.24
N ILE A 368 -28.30 24.93 6.03
CA ILE A 368 -27.55 25.43 4.88
C ILE A 368 -28.51 26.38 4.17
N ALA A 369 -28.37 27.66 4.45
CA ALA A 369 -29.08 28.71 3.74
C ALA A 369 -28.58 28.76 2.28
N ILE A 370 -29.19 27.96 1.40
CA ILE A 370 -29.05 28.13 -0.04
C ILE A 370 -30.00 29.26 -0.44
N ASN A 371 -29.41 30.43 -0.64
CA ASN A 371 -30.10 31.61 -1.13
C ASN A 371 -30.38 31.44 -2.63
N SER A 372 -31.44 30.72 -3.02
CA SER A 372 -31.95 30.75 -4.41
C SER A 372 -33.40 30.29 -4.53
N LYS A 373 -34.22 31.11 -5.20
CA LYS A 373 -35.59 30.82 -5.67
C LYS A 373 -35.63 29.67 -6.70
N LEU A 374 -35.37 28.42 -6.31
CA LEU A 374 -35.48 27.26 -7.21
C LEU A 374 -36.24 26.11 -6.55
N LEU A 375 -36.92 25.35 -7.41
CA LEU A 375 -37.87 24.24 -7.18
C LEU A 375 -37.60 23.37 -5.93
N PRO A 376 -38.64 22.78 -5.31
CA PRO A 376 -38.47 21.89 -4.16
C PRO A 376 -37.54 20.72 -4.51
N SER A 377 -36.48 20.52 -3.72
CA SER A 377 -35.45 19.51 -3.97
C SER A 377 -35.18 18.67 -2.73
N MET A 378 -34.94 17.37 -2.90
CA MET A 378 -34.62 16.42 -1.84
C MET A 378 -33.17 15.95 -1.97
N VAL A 379 -32.39 15.99 -0.89
CA VAL A 379 -31.01 15.49 -0.85
C VAL A 379 -31.01 14.12 -0.15
N VAL A 380 -30.53 13.09 -0.83
CA VAL A 380 -30.46 11.71 -0.31
C VAL A 380 -29.00 11.26 -0.29
N PRO A 381 -28.33 11.23 0.88
CA PRO A 381 -27.03 10.61 1.02
C PRO A 381 -27.16 9.08 1.00
N SER A 382 -26.23 8.41 0.34
CA SER A 382 -26.10 6.96 0.29
C SER A 382 -24.65 6.57 0.52
N ILE A 383 -24.39 5.71 1.51
CA ILE A 383 -23.07 5.12 1.73
C ILE A 383 -22.89 4.05 0.65
N LYS A 384 -21.89 4.23 -0.21
CA LYS A 384 -21.58 3.25 -1.27
C LYS A 384 -20.62 2.19 -0.73
N HIS A 385 -19.58 2.61 -0.04
CA HIS A 385 -18.59 1.72 0.58
C HIS A 385 -18.07 2.31 1.89
N THR A 386 -17.68 1.42 2.80
CA THR A 386 -16.95 1.76 4.03
C THR A 386 -15.89 0.69 4.26
N ARG A 387 -14.67 1.10 4.63
CA ARG A 387 -13.57 0.19 4.96
C ARG A 387 -12.70 0.83 6.03
N ASP A 388 -12.33 0.07 7.05
CA ASP A 388 -11.35 0.49 8.03
C ASP A 388 -9.94 0.08 7.58
N MET A 389 -9.03 1.05 7.60
CA MET A 389 -7.65 0.86 7.19
C MET A 389 -6.77 0.37 8.35
N PRO A 390 -5.65 -0.32 8.04
CA PRO A 390 -4.57 -0.64 9.00
C PRO A 390 -4.19 0.53 9.92
N SER A 391 -4.21 1.76 9.39
CA SER A 391 -3.78 3.00 10.04
C SER A 391 -4.83 3.72 10.92
N ASN A 392 -5.81 2.99 11.48
CA ASN A 392 -6.90 3.58 12.30
C ASN A 392 -7.70 4.69 11.60
N ILE A 393 -7.80 4.61 10.26
CA ILE A 393 -8.57 5.53 9.43
C ILE A 393 -9.72 4.78 8.83
N THR A 394 -10.93 5.26 9.07
CA THR A 394 -12.14 4.77 8.39
C THR A 394 -12.29 5.52 7.07
N TRP A 395 -12.22 4.79 5.98
CA TRP A 395 -12.60 5.30 4.66
C TRP A 395 -14.09 5.10 4.44
N VAL A 396 -14.80 6.17 4.10
CA VAL A 396 -16.21 6.17 3.73
C VAL A 396 -16.36 6.80 2.36
N TYR A 397 -16.92 6.06 1.40
CA TYR A 397 -17.27 6.57 0.09
C TYR A 397 -18.77 6.77 -0.02
N LEU A 398 -19.17 8.02 -0.23
CA LEU A 398 -20.55 8.48 -0.24
C LEU A 398 -20.99 8.90 -1.64
N GLY A 399 -22.22 8.58 -2.00
CA GLY A 399 -22.95 9.19 -3.10
C GLY A 399 -24.14 10.00 -2.55
N VAL A 400 -24.21 11.27 -2.88
CA VAL A 400 -25.28 12.19 -2.49
C VAL A 400 -26.11 12.52 -3.73
N SER A 401 -27.37 12.11 -3.73
CA SER A 401 -28.31 12.36 -4.83
C SER A 401 -29.18 13.58 -4.49
N LEU A 402 -29.11 14.62 -5.32
CA LEU A 402 -30.06 15.73 -5.30
C LEU A 402 -31.18 15.42 -6.30
N ILE A 403 -32.38 15.19 -5.77
CA ILE A 403 -33.60 14.92 -6.54
C ILE A 403 -34.38 16.22 -6.64
N ILE A 404 -34.47 16.79 -7.83
CA ILE A 404 -35.30 17.98 -8.07
C ILE A 404 -36.74 17.51 -8.30
N LEU A 405 -37.62 17.74 -7.32
CA LEU A 405 -39.01 17.30 -7.40
C LEU A 405 -39.67 17.96 -8.62
N ASN A 406 -40.43 17.16 -9.37
CA ASN A 406 -41.09 17.51 -10.65
C ASN A 406 -40.22 17.56 -11.92
N THR A 407 -38.94 17.13 -11.92
CA THR A 407 -38.10 17.19 -13.15
C THR A 407 -37.40 15.89 -13.57
N LEU A 408 -37.64 14.73 -12.93
CA LEU A 408 -36.90 13.46 -13.14
C LEU A 408 -35.36 13.59 -13.05
N TYR A 409 -34.83 14.78 -12.74
CA TYR A 409 -33.41 15.08 -12.70
C TYR A 409 -32.85 14.70 -11.33
N VAL A 410 -31.92 13.76 -11.34
CA VAL A 410 -31.13 13.36 -10.19
C VAL A 410 -29.69 13.76 -10.43
N ILE A 411 -29.15 14.65 -9.61
CA ILE A 411 -27.72 15.01 -9.64
C ILE A 411 -27.03 14.21 -8.55
N GLU A 412 -26.22 13.22 -8.94
CA GLU A 412 -25.37 12.50 -7.99
C GLU A 412 -24.02 13.21 -7.83
N ARG A 413 -23.58 13.40 -6.59
CA ARG A 413 -22.26 13.89 -6.21
C ARG A 413 -21.59 12.85 -5.34
N LYS A 414 -20.30 12.59 -5.57
CA LYS A 414 -19.53 11.57 -4.86
C LYS A 414 -18.48 12.22 -3.98
N PHE A 415 -18.25 11.65 -2.80
CA PHE A 415 -17.29 12.16 -1.83
C PHE A 415 -16.57 11.00 -1.13
N THR A 416 -15.31 11.23 -0.78
CA THR A 416 -14.55 10.38 0.11
C THR A 416 -14.38 11.09 1.43
N ILE A 417 -14.78 10.45 2.52
CA ILE A 417 -14.55 10.92 3.87
C ILE A 417 -13.58 9.95 4.53
N LEU A 418 -12.44 10.48 4.95
CA LEU A 418 -11.50 9.79 5.81
C LEU A 418 -11.74 10.25 7.23
N ILE A 419 -12.09 9.32 8.10
CA ILE A 419 -12.36 9.61 9.50
C ILE A 419 -11.25 9.00 10.32
N ARG A 420 -10.51 9.86 11.00
CA ARG A 420 -9.60 9.49 12.06
C ARG A 420 -10.32 9.71 13.39
N ARG A 421 -10.63 8.63 14.09
CA ARG A 421 -11.18 8.68 15.45
C ARG A 421 -10.01 8.69 16.41
N ASP A 422 -9.98 9.62 17.36
CA ASP A 422 -8.86 9.69 18.30
C ASP A 422 -8.89 8.45 19.20
N GLY A 423 -7.80 7.70 19.17
CA GLY A 423 -7.69 6.34 19.70
C GLY A 423 -6.22 5.92 19.74
N GLY A 424 -5.39 6.69 20.44
CA GLY A 424 -3.97 6.39 20.62
C GLY A 424 -3.07 6.96 19.50
N TYR A 425 -1.86 7.35 19.89
CA TYR A 425 -0.89 8.18 19.17
C TYR A 425 -0.18 7.51 17.98
N GLU A 426 -0.93 6.82 17.14
CA GLU A 426 -0.37 5.95 16.12
C GLU A 426 -0.55 6.59 14.75
N LEU A 427 0.59 6.81 14.09
CA LEU A 427 0.81 7.60 12.87
C LEU A 427 0.43 9.08 13.01
N SER A 428 1.37 9.84 13.55
CA SER A 428 1.41 11.31 13.57
C SER A 428 1.69 11.89 12.17
N THR A 429 1.03 11.39 11.10
CA THR A 429 1.15 12.07 9.81
C THR A 429 0.60 13.48 9.99
N ARG A 430 1.49 14.47 9.88
CA ARG A 430 1.18 15.90 10.13
C ARG A 430 0.01 16.40 9.29
N ILE A 431 -0.30 15.70 8.20
CA ILE A 431 -1.51 15.88 7.39
C ILE A 431 -2.81 15.89 8.22
N TRP A 432 -2.90 15.21 9.38
CA TRP A 432 -4.10 15.27 10.23
C TRP A 432 -4.11 16.47 11.19
N ASN A 433 -2.96 17.08 11.45
CA ASN A 433 -2.80 18.19 12.39
C ASN A 433 -2.70 19.56 11.70
N SER A 434 -2.35 19.59 10.43
CA SER A 434 -2.22 20.78 9.60
C SER A 434 -3.14 20.71 8.39
N SER A 435 -3.59 21.86 7.91
CA SER A 435 -4.28 21.98 6.62
C SER A 435 -3.34 21.81 5.42
N SER A 436 -2.03 22.01 5.61
CA SER A 436 -0.98 21.86 4.61
C SER A 436 0.13 20.90 5.08
N VAL A 437 0.84 20.29 4.14
CA VAL A 437 1.95 19.36 4.39
C VAL A 437 3.25 19.99 3.85
N SER A 438 4.34 19.93 4.63
CA SER A 438 5.65 20.42 4.16
C SER A 438 6.31 19.42 3.20
N ILE A 439 7.23 19.89 2.35
CA ILE A 439 7.98 19.00 1.46
C ILE A 439 8.82 17.99 2.24
N GLU A 440 9.35 18.36 3.41
CA GLU A 440 10.10 17.46 4.28
C GLU A 440 9.22 16.30 4.78
N ASP A 441 8.00 16.60 5.23
CA ASP A 441 7.06 15.58 5.71
C ASP A 441 6.62 14.63 4.58
N SER A 442 6.39 15.18 3.39
CA SER A 442 6.10 14.40 2.19
C SER A 442 7.29 13.52 1.79
N THR A 443 8.52 14.06 1.84
CA THR A 443 9.74 13.33 1.50
C THR A 443 9.98 12.16 2.46
N LEU A 444 9.73 12.34 3.76
CA LEU A 444 9.82 11.27 4.76
C LEU A 444 8.82 10.14 4.47
N ALA A 445 7.57 10.47 4.13
CA ALA A 445 6.57 9.47 3.75
C ALA A 445 7.00 8.69 2.49
N ILE A 446 7.49 9.40 1.47
CA ILE A 446 7.98 8.80 0.23
C ILE A 446 9.16 7.85 0.50
N ALA A 447 10.14 8.28 1.31
CA ALA A 447 11.30 7.47 1.67
C ALA A 447 10.91 6.19 2.42
N SER A 448 9.97 6.30 3.36
CA SER A 448 9.42 5.17 4.11
C SER A 448 8.75 4.15 3.18
N TRP A 449 7.83 4.59 2.32
CA TRP A 449 7.15 3.70 1.39
C TRP A 449 8.07 3.13 0.32
N PHE A 450 9.07 3.89 -0.15
CA PHE A 450 10.06 3.38 -1.09
C PHE A 450 10.87 2.25 -0.46
N TYR A 451 11.35 2.44 0.78
CA TYR A 451 12.05 1.40 1.53
C TYR A 451 11.17 0.16 1.76
N GLU A 452 9.96 0.35 2.30
CA GLU A 452 8.99 -0.74 2.53
C GLU A 452 8.70 -1.53 1.24
N CYS A 453 8.50 -0.83 0.13
CA CYS A 453 8.23 -1.44 -1.16
C CYS A 453 9.45 -2.23 -1.67
N CYS A 454 10.66 -1.69 -1.53
CA CYS A 454 11.89 -2.38 -1.91
C CYS A 454 12.18 -3.62 -1.05
N THR A 455 11.72 -3.66 0.21
CA THR A 455 11.96 -4.80 1.10
C THR A 455 10.87 -5.87 1.02
N ASN A 456 9.60 -5.46 0.85
CA ASN A 456 8.46 -6.34 1.07
C ASN A 456 7.73 -6.75 -0.21
N HIS A 457 7.93 -6.03 -1.34
CA HIS A 457 7.21 -6.32 -2.58
C HIS A 457 8.09 -6.98 -3.63
N ALA A 458 7.56 -8.03 -4.24
CA ALA A 458 8.13 -8.64 -5.44
C ALA A 458 7.55 -7.98 -6.69
N HIS A 459 8.36 -7.19 -7.40
CA HIS A 459 7.97 -6.57 -8.67
C HIS A 459 8.45 -7.40 -9.85
N ILE A 460 7.62 -7.48 -10.90
CA ILE A 460 7.90 -8.28 -12.11
C ILE A 460 9.14 -7.73 -12.87
N ASP A 461 9.49 -6.46 -12.65
CA ASP A 461 10.42 -5.71 -13.51
C ASP A 461 11.88 -5.61 -13.03
N ASP A 462 12.27 -6.19 -11.90
CA ASP A 462 13.69 -6.17 -11.48
C ASP A 462 14.64 -6.88 -12.46
N ARG A 463 14.09 -7.66 -13.41
CA ARG A 463 14.83 -8.42 -14.43
C ARG A 463 14.92 -7.73 -15.81
N ARG A 464 14.23 -6.61 -16.07
CA ARG A 464 14.16 -5.94 -17.40
C ARG A 464 14.91 -4.60 -17.51
N ARG A 465 15.92 -4.35 -16.66
CA ARG A 465 16.76 -3.12 -16.68
C ARG A 465 17.70 -3.00 -17.90
N GLN A 466 17.25 -3.33 -19.11
CA GLN A 466 18.12 -3.39 -20.30
C GLN A 466 18.19 -2.07 -21.09
N SER A 467 17.21 -1.17 -20.96
CA SER A 467 17.12 0.04 -21.79
C SER A 467 17.18 1.29 -20.90
N ARG A 468 18.29 2.04 -20.96
CA ARG A 468 18.51 3.32 -20.26
C ARG A 468 18.48 4.50 -21.24
N PRO A 469 18.02 5.70 -20.83
CA PRO A 469 18.07 6.90 -21.68
C PRO A 469 19.51 7.19 -22.12
N ARG A 470 19.73 7.96 -23.20
CA ARG A 470 21.10 8.31 -23.62
C ARG A 470 21.85 9.12 -22.56
N ARG A 471 21.12 9.94 -21.81
CA ARG A 471 21.64 10.85 -20.81
C ARG A 471 20.86 10.77 -19.51
N LEU A 472 21.58 10.99 -18.41
CA LEU A 472 21.03 11.14 -17.07
C LEU A 472 21.69 12.35 -16.40
N LEU A 473 20.99 12.96 -15.47
CA LEU A 473 21.52 14.01 -14.60
C LEU A 473 22.03 13.37 -13.31
N SER A 474 23.34 13.46 -13.03
CA SER A 474 23.88 13.15 -11.70
C SER A 474 23.41 14.21 -10.71
N VAL A 475 22.87 13.78 -9.58
CA VAL A 475 22.39 14.71 -8.53
C VAL A 475 23.50 15.10 -7.55
N GLY A 476 24.76 14.73 -7.79
CA GLY A 476 25.91 15.15 -6.98
C GLY A 476 26.09 14.37 -5.67
N LEU A 477 25.61 13.13 -5.59
CA LEU A 477 25.94 12.21 -4.48
C LEU A 477 27.40 11.71 -4.54
N ASP A 478 28.08 11.95 -5.67
CA ASP A 478 29.50 11.64 -5.89
C ASP A 478 30.43 12.82 -5.54
N GLU A 479 29.94 13.77 -4.73
CA GLU A 479 30.63 15.01 -4.32
C GLU A 479 31.07 15.93 -5.47
N LYS A 480 30.60 15.64 -6.69
CA LYS A 480 30.82 16.47 -7.87
C LYS A 480 29.60 17.35 -8.14
N PRO A 481 29.76 18.43 -8.92
CA PRO A 481 28.63 19.22 -9.37
C PRO A 481 27.58 18.36 -10.09
N MET A 482 26.33 18.78 -9.93
CA MET A 482 25.22 18.24 -10.69
C MET A 482 25.48 18.45 -12.18
N ARG A 483 25.40 17.38 -12.98
CA ARG A 483 25.84 17.40 -14.39
C ARG A 483 25.19 16.28 -15.20
N LEU A 484 25.06 16.50 -16.50
CA LEU A 484 24.62 15.47 -17.44
C LEU A 484 25.74 14.47 -17.69
N VAL A 485 25.40 13.19 -17.63
CA VAL A 485 26.31 12.08 -17.94
C VAL A 485 25.71 11.22 -19.03
N LEU A 486 26.57 10.64 -19.87
CA LEU A 486 26.15 9.66 -20.87
C LEU A 486 25.95 8.31 -20.18
N SER A 487 24.83 7.63 -20.45
CA SER A 487 24.52 6.35 -19.79
C SER A 487 25.54 5.25 -20.07
N ASP A 488 26.28 5.33 -21.18
CA ASP A 488 27.36 4.38 -21.52
C ASP A 488 28.63 4.58 -20.66
N THR A 489 28.73 5.71 -19.95
CA THR A 489 29.86 6.02 -19.07
C THR A 489 29.63 5.58 -17.61
N ILE A 490 28.46 5.04 -17.30
CA ILE A 490 28.05 4.62 -15.96
C ILE A 490 27.62 3.15 -15.94
N ALA A 491 27.71 2.52 -14.76
CA ALA A 491 27.46 1.09 -14.60
C ALA A 491 26.05 0.67 -15.03
N ASN A 492 25.94 -0.55 -15.58
CA ASN A 492 24.65 -1.06 -16.05
C ASN A 492 23.59 -1.26 -14.96
N THR A 493 24.03 -1.36 -13.71
CA THR A 493 23.20 -1.52 -12.51
C THR A 493 22.77 -0.18 -11.90
N THR A 494 23.17 0.94 -12.48
CA THR A 494 22.88 2.27 -11.93
C THR A 494 21.38 2.55 -11.88
N GLN A 495 20.92 2.97 -10.70
CA GLN A 495 19.55 3.37 -10.45
C GLN A 495 19.33 4.84 -10.81
N TYR A 496 18.16 5.13 -11.37
CA TYR A 496 17.72 6.50 -11.64
C TYR A 496 16.22 6.67 -11.39
N ALA A 497 15.81 7.90 -11.09
CA ALA A 497 14.41 8.29 -10.96
C ALA A 497 13.97 9.17 -12.15
N THR A 498 12.67 9.20 -12.44
CA THR A 498 12.07 9.97 -13.53
C THR A 498 11.10 11.02 -13.00
N LEU A 499 10.97 12.15 -13.70
CA LEU A 499 9.99 13.19 -13.38
C LEU A 499 8.87 13.23 -14.42
N THR A 500 7.61 13.21 -13.96
CA THR A 500 6.44 13.55 -14.78
C THR A 500 5.83 14.86 -14.29
N TYR A 501 5.68 15.82 -15.20
CA TYR A 501 5.35 17.20 -14.83
C TYR A 501 4.78 18.00 -16.02
N CYS A 502 4.24 19.17 -15.72
CA CYS A 502 3.89 20.15 -16.74
C CYS A 502 5.01 21.17 -16.93
N TRP A 503 5.52 21.30 -18.16
CA TRP A 503 6.47 22.35 -18.50
C TRP A 503 5.92 23.75 -18.18
N GLY A 504 4.69 24.04 -18.62
CA GLY A 504 4.04 25.33 -18.37
C GLY A 504 4.42 26.40 -19.41
N GLN A 505 4.34 27.68 -19.01
CA GLN A 505 4.63 28.85 -19.85
C GLN A 505 5.88 29.63 -19.41
N SER A 506 6.41 29.38 -18.20
CA SER A 506 7.62 30.03 -17.69
C SER A 506 8.87 29.68 -18.50
N LEU A 507 9.94 30.47 -18.33
CA LEU A 507 11.24 30.21 -18.98
C LEU A 507 11.80 28.86 -18.49
N GLN A 508 12.01 27.95 -19.44
CA GLN A 508 12.42 26.58 -19.16
C GLN A 508 13.94 26.44 -19.19
N LEU A 509 14.54 25.90 -18.13
CA LEU A 509 15.89 25.35 -18.20
C LEU A 509 15.83 24.06 -19.01
N LYS A 510 16.47 24.06 -20.19
CA LYS A 510 16.48 22.93 -21.12
C LYS A 510 17.81 22.78 -21.83
N SER A 511 18.10 21.57 -22.28
CA SER A 511 19.28 21.28 -23.07
C SER A 511 19.06 21.63 -24.54
N THR A 512 20.02 22.34 -25.13
CA THR A 512 20.13 22.59 -26.56
C THR A 512 21.51 22.16 -27.05
N LYS A 513 21.74 22.17 -28.37
CA LYS A 513 23.08 21.90 -28.93
C LYS A 513 24.15 22.83 -28.37
N ASP A 514 23.77 24.06 -28.02
CA ASP A 514 24.68 25.07 -27.47
C ASP A 514 24.97 24.84 -25.98
N SER A 515 23.97 24.45 -25.18
CA SER A 515 24.14 24.29 -23.72
C SER A 515 24.62 22.90 -23.27
N ILE A 516 24.59 21.89 -24.16
CA ILE A 516 24.83 20.50 -23.76
C ILE A 516 26.24 20.26 -23.17
N LYS A 517 27.27 20.93 -23.71
CA LYS A 517 28.65 20.80 -23.23
C LYS A 517 28.80 21.38 -21.83
N GLU A 518 28.22 22.56 -21.59
CA GLU A 518 28.24 23.21 -20.28
C GLU A 518 27.50 22.34 -19.24
N PHE A 519 26.33 21.80 -19.60
CA PHE A 519 25.56 20.95 -18.70
C PHE A 519 26.23 19.60 -18.39
N GLN A 520 27.13 19.11 -19.25
CA GLN A 520 27.97 17.94 -18.97
C GLN A 520 29.07 18.22 -17.93
N GLU A 521 29.50 19.47 -17.80
CA GLU A 521 30.45 19.90 -16.78
C GLU A 521 29.71 20.23 -15.47
N ALA A 522 28.72 21.12 -15.54
CA ALA A 522 27.86 21.50 -14.42
C ALA A 522 26.54 22.12 -14.90
N VAL A 523 25.42 21.61 -14.41
CA VAL A 523 24.10 22.25 -14.58
C VAL A 523 23.95 23.35 -13.51
N PRO A 524 23.63 24.60 -13.87
CA PRO A 524 23.51 25.70 -12.91
C PRO A 524 22.34 25.49 -11.93
N ALA A 525 22.65 25.19 -10.66
CA ALA A 525 21.63 24.91 -9.64
C ALA A 525 20.67 26.09 -9.38
N GLU A 526 21.19 27.32 -9.49
CA GLU A 526 20.41 28.57 -9.30
C GLU A 526 19.32 28.75 -10.36
N LEU A 527 19.51 28.18 -11.55
CA LEU A 527 18.56 28.28 -12.67
C LEU A 527 17.53 27.16 -12.66
N LEU A 528 17.61 26.21 -11.72
CA LEU A 528 16.62 25.14 -11.63
C LEU A 528 15.26 25.71 -11.21
N PRO A 529 14.20 25.48 -12.01
CA PRO A 529 12.82 25.70 -11.57
C PRO A 529 12.49 24.94 -10.29
N ALA A 530 11.47 25.42 -9.57
CA ALA A 530 11.05 24.85 -8.28
C ALA A 530 10.74 23.35 -8.39
N THR A 531 10.02 22.91 -9.42
CA THR A 531 9.68 21.50 -9.61
C THR A 531 10.92 20.62 -9.77
N TYR A 532 11.97 21.10 -10.47
CA TYR A 532 13.19 20.31 -10.65
C TYR A 532 13.97 20.24 -9.34
N ARG A 533 14.04 21.36 -8.61
CA ARG A 533 14.74 21.46 -7.33
C ARG A 533 14.12 20.54 -6.28
N GLU A 534 12.79 20.57 -6.15
CA GLU A 534 12.05 19.71 -5.22
C GLU A 534 12.16 18.23 -5.60
N PHE A 535 12.06 17.90 -6.88
CA PHE A 535 12.31 16.55 -7.37
C PHE A 535 13.72 16.05 -6.99
N ILE A 536 14.74 16.86 -7.25
CA ILE A 536 16.15 16.55 -6.90
C ILE A 536 16.33 16.43 -5.38
N GLN A 537 15.63 17.25 -4.59
CA GLN A 537 15.65 17.15 -3.12
C GLN A 537 15.08 15.82 -2.64
N ILE A 538 13.94 15.39 -3.17
CA ILE A 538 13.31 14.11 -2.82
C ILE A 538 14.25 12.95 -3.15
N VAL A 539 14.75 12.86 -4.38
CA VAL A 539 15.60 11.72 -4.80
C VAL A 539 16.94 11.66 -4.08
N ARG A 540 17.52 12.81 -3.69
CA ARG A 540 18.73 12.87 -2.86
C ARG A 540 18.46 12.27 -1.48
N ALA A 541 17.30 12.57 -0.88
CA ALA A 541 16.91 11.98 0.40
C ALA A 541 16.71 10.45 0.32
N LEU A 542 16.37 9.94 -0.86
CA LEU A 542 16.27 8.50 -1.15
C LEU A 542 17.61 7.87 -1.60
N ALA A 543 18.71 8.64 -1.62
CA ALA A 543 20.02 8.22 -2.09
C ALA A 543 20.03 7.67 -3.54
N ILE A 544 19.15 8.17 -4.41
CA ILE A 544 19.13 7.81 -5.84
C ILE A 544 20.10 8.73 -6.59
N PRO A 545 21.18 8.19 -7.22
CA PRO A 545 22.28 9.01 -7.70
C PRO A 545 22.02 9.75 -9.01
N TYR A 546 21.03 9.32 -9.78
CA TYR A 546 20.73 9.90 -11.09
C TYR A 546 19.25 10.15 -11.27
N VAL A 547 18.93 11.15 -12.09
CA VAL A 547 17.56 11.42 -12.52
C VAL A 547 17.46 11.63 -14.02
N TRP A 548 16.27 11.43 -14.53
CA TRP A 548 15.89 11.77 -15.89
C TRP A 548 14.76 12.81 -15.88
N ILE A 549 15.03 13.95 -16.51
CA ILE A 549 14.10 15.06 -16.73
C ILE A 549 14.16 15.33 -18.23
N ASP A 550 13.07 15.14 -18.96
CA ASP A 550 13.03 15.22 -20.43
C ASP A 550 13.63 16.53 -20.97
N ALA A 551 13.30 17.68 -20.36
CA ALA A 551 13.82 18.99 -20.75
C ALA A 551 15.36 19.09 -20.70
N LEU A 552 16.02 18.37 -19.77
CA LEU A 552 17.47 18.38 -19.59
C LEU A 552 18.15 17.18 -20.26
N CYS A 553 17.50 16.02 -20.25
CA CYS A 553 18.08 14.77 -20.71
C CYS A 553 17.85 14.51 -22.20
N ILE A 554 17.08 15.36 -22.90
CA ILE A 554 16.88 15.35 -24.35
C ILE A 554 17.37 16.69 -24.94
N ILE A 555 18.06 16.67 -26.07
CA ILE A 555 18.49 17.89 -26.77
C ILE A 555 17.29 18.44 -27.56
N GLN A 556 16.70 19.55 -27.09
CA GLN A 556 15.36 19.99 -27.51
C GLN A 556 15.31 20.61 -28.92
N ASP A 557 16.44 21.04 -29.45
CA ASP A 557 16.62 21.56 -30.81
C ASP A 557 17.29 20.55 -31.75
N ASP A 558 17.34 19.27 -31.36
CA ASP A 558 17.78 18.17 -32.20
C ASP A 558 16.66 17.16 -32.43
N ASN A 559 16.08 17.17 -33.63
CA ASN A 559 14.98 16.27 -33.98
C ASN A 559 15.40 14.80 -33.99
N ASP A 560 16.64 14.47 -34.36
CA ASP A 560 17.09 13.07 -34.37
C ASP A 560 17.26 12.57 -32.92
N ASP A 561 17.81 13.41 -32.04
CA ASP A 561 17.91 13.09 -30.62
C ASP A 561 16.54 12.92 -29.98
N TRP A 562 15.62 13.84 -30.27
CA TRP A 562 14.25 13.79 -29.80
C TRP A 562 13.54 12.52 -30.27
N GLN A 563 13.64 12.15 -31.55
CA GLN A 563 13.01 10.93 -32.07
C GLN A 563 13.54 9.66 -31.38
N HIS A 564 14.85 9.59 -31.10
CA HIS A 564 15.44 8.46 -30.41
C HIS A 564 14.96 8.33 -28.96
N GLU A 565 14.90 9.44 -28.21
CA GLU A 565 14.45 9.43 -26.81
C GLU A 565 12.93 9.24 -26.71
N ALA A 566 12.15 9.89 -27.58
CA ALA A 566 10.70 9.75 -27.65
C ALA A 566 10.25 8.31 -27.90
N ALA A 567 10.90 7.60 -28.83
CA ALA A 567 10.61 6.18 -29.12
C ALA A 567 10.88 5.26 -27.91
N ARG A 568 11.78 5.68 -27.01
CA ARG A 568 12.23 4.90 -25.85
C ARG A 568 11.62 5.36 -24.54
N MET A 569 10.78 6.39 -24.56
CA MET A 569 10.23 6.99 -23.34
C MET A 569 9.52 5.96 -22.46
N GLY A 570 8.76 5.03 -23.04
CA GLY A 570 8.18 3.92 -22.27
C GLY A 570 9.22 3.06 -21.55
N ASP A 571 10.31 2.71 -22.22
CA ASP A 571 11.41 1.94 -21.62
C ASP A 571 12.11 2.75 -20.52
N ILE A 572 12.25 4.07 -20.69
CA ILE A 572 12.90 4.96 -19.71
C ILE A 572 12.12 5.00 -18.41
N PHE A 573 10.79 5.16 -18.47
CA PHE A 573 9.94 5.13 -17.27
C PHE A 573 9.87 3.73 -16.65
N GLN A 574 9.81 2.68 -17.49
CA GLN A 574 9.84 1.29 -17.03
C GLN A 574 11.16 0.91 -16.33
N GLY A 575 12.29 1.44 -16.79
CA GLY A 575 13.61 1.20 -16.20
C GLY A 575 13.92 2.04 -14.95
N SER A 576 13.09 3.02 -14.62
CA SER A 576 13.28 3.87 -13.44
C SER A 576 12.99 3.10 -12.14
N VAL A 577 13.70 3.43 -11.06
CA VAL A 577 13.38 2.85 -9.74
C VAL A 577 12.18 3.53 -9.10
N LEU A 578 11.91 4.79 -9.46
CA LEU A 578 10.85 5.63 -8.95
C LEU A 578 10.53 6.76 -9.93
N THR A 579 9.24 7.00 -10.18
CA THR A 579 8.76 8.20 -10.85
C THR A 579 8.14 9.15 -9.83
N ILE A 580 8.55 10.42 -9.84
CA ILE A 580 7.89 11.49 -9.09
C ILE A 580 6.98 12.26 -10.05
N ALA A 581 5.74 12.47 -9.65
CA ALA A 581 4.71 13.12 -10.44
C ALA A 581 4.24 14.42 -9.78
N ALA A 582 4.57 15.56 -10.38
CA ALA A 582 4.05 16.88 -9.96
C ALA A 582 2.59 17.01 -10.40
N ALA A 583 1.69 16.30 -9.71
CA ALA A 583 0.40 15.91 -10.25
C ALA A 583 -0.58 17.08 -10.41
N GLN A 584 -0.35 18.19 -9.70
CA GLN A 584 -1.22 19.35 -9.66
C GLN A 584 -0.50 20.68 -9.92
N SER A 585 0.71 20.63 -10.46
CA SER A 585 1.47 21.80 -10.90
C SER A 585 1.20 22.06 -12.39
N LEU A 586 0.80 23.29 -12.72
CA LEU A 586 0.56 23.73 -14.11
C LEU A 586 1.86 24.16 -14.80
N ASP A 587 2.87 24.55 -14.00
CA ASP A 587 4.14 25.09 -14.45
C ASP A 587 5.30 24.62 -13.55
N THR A 588 6.48 24.48 -14.13
CA THR A 588 7.73 24.18 -13.42
C THR A 588 8.12 25.16 -12.31
N SER A 589 7.59 26.39 -12.33
CA SER A 589 7.82 27.38 -11.29
C SER A 589 7.05 27.09 -9.99
N GLU A 590 6.03 26.23 -10.02
CA GLU A 590 5.13 26.01 -8.89
C GLU A 590 5.64 24.98 -7.87
N GLY A 591 6.64 24.17 -8.22
CA GLY A 591 7.12 23.08 -7.36
C GLY A 591 6.48 21.72 -7.68
N CYS A 592 6.89 20.67 -6.98
CA CYS A 592 6.20 19.38 -6.93
C CYS A 592 4.97 19.46 -6.01
N PHE A 593 5.04 20.28 -4.96
CA PHE A 593 3.96 20.49 -3.99
C PHE A 593 3.46 21.96 -4.03
N PRO A 594 2.65 22.35 -5.02
CA PRO A 594 2.24 23.73 -5.19
C PRO A 594 1.37 24.20 -4.03
N ILE A 595 1.82 25.24 -3.33
CA ILE A 595 1.11 25.84 -2.19
C ILE A 595 -0.03 26.73 -2.71
N THR A 596 -1.25 26.51 -2.25
CA THR A 596 -2.36 27.46 -2.45
C THR A 596 -2.63 28.23 -1.17
N GLU A 597 -2.62 29.57 -1.23
CA GLU A 597 -2.93 30.46 -0.10
C GLU A 597 -4.33 30.22 0.49
N GLN A 598 -5.26 29.67 -0.31
CA GLN A 598 -6.57 29.22 0.13
C GLN A 598 -6.64 27.68 0.12
N VAL A 599 -7.13 27.10 1.21
CA VAL A 599 -7.43 25.67 1.29
C VAL A 599 -8.58 25.38 0.34
N ASP A 600 -8.30 24.81 -0.83
CA ASP A 600 -9.34 24.32 -1.72
C ASP A 600 -10.01 23.09 -1.08
N PRO A 601 -11.30 23.17 -0.71
CA PRO A 601 -12.00 22.08 -0.03
C PRO A 601 -12.13 20.82 -0.89
N ASN A 602 -11.87 20.90 -2.19
CA ASN A 602 -11.84 19.72 -3.07
C ASN A 602 -10.66 18.78 -2.76
N TYR A 603 -9.57 19.30 -2.18
CA TYR A 603 -8.33 18.56 -1.93
C TYR A 603 -8.08 18.31 -0.44
N GLY A 604 -9.10 17.79 0.27
CA GLY A 604 -8.95 17.31 1.65
C GLY A 604 -9.28 18.35 2.70
N ALA A 605 -10.53 18.82 2.73
CA ALA A 605 -11.01 19.72 3.77
C ALA A 605 -10.92 19.05 5.15
N LEU A 606 -10.20 19.65 6.09
CA LEU A 606 -10.03 19.13 7.45
C LEU A 606 -11.15 19.65 8.36
N LEU A 607 -11.99 18.73 8.85
CA LEU A 607 -12.99 18.97 9.88
C LEU A 607 -12.49 18.46 11.23
N ARG A 608 -12.74 19.25 12.27
CA ARG A 608 -12.40 18.94 13.65
C ARG A 608 -13.69 18.92 14.48
N VAL A 609 -14.13 17.75 14.89
CA VAL A 609 -15.35 17.60 15.70
C VAL A 609 -14.94 17.56 17.17
N ARG A 610 -15.45 18.49 17.98
CA ARG A 610 -15.20 18.59 19.42
C ARG A 610 -16.41 18.09 20.21
N GLN A 611 -16.19 17.49 21.38
CA GLN A 611 -17.28 17.25 22.35
C GLN A 611 -17.57 18.56 23.10
N GLN A 612 -18.82 18.81 23.47
CA GLN A 612 -19.26 20.07 24.11
C GLN A 612 -18.52 20.45 25.41
N GLN A 613 -17.72 19.56 26.00
CA GLN A 613 -17.01 19.77 27.26
C GLN A 613 -15.48 19.63 27.18
N THR A 614 -14.89 19.49 25.98
CA THR A 614 -13.43 19.36 25.81
C THR A 614 -12.88 20.27 24.70
N GLU A 615 -11.71 20.88 24.91
CA GLU A 615 -11.05 21.72 23.88
C GLU A 615 -10.42 20.90 22.72
N LYS A 616 -10.15 19.60 22.96
CA LYS A 616 -9.54 18.71 21.97
C LYS A 616 -10.59 18.08 21.05
N PRO A 617 -10.36 18.04 19.71
CA PRO A 617 -11.27 17.37 18.80
C PRO A 617 -11.25 15.84 19.03
N VAL A 618 -12.43 15.25 19.16
CA VAL A 618 -12.64 13.80 19.35
C VAL A 618 -12.55 13.05 18.02
N ILE A 619 -12.85 13.72 16.91
CA ILE A 619 -12.80 13.15 15.56
C ILE A 619 -12.17 14.18 14.61
N LEU A 620 -11.21 13.72 13.82
CA LEU A 620 -10.68 14.45 12.67
C LEU A 620 -11.23 13.79 11.42
N ALA A 621 -11.81 14.58 10.52
CA ALA A 621 -12.29 14.07 9.24
C ALA A 621 -11.66 14.87 8.10
N ARG A 622 -11.16 14.19 7.07
CA ARG A 622 -10.77 14.81 5.81
C ARG A 622 -11.78 14.44 4.74
N ILE A 623 -12.32 15.45 4.08
CA ILE A 623 -13.32 15.28 3.03
C ILE A 623 -12.69 15.64 1.69
N TYR A 624 -12.83 14.72 0.74
CA TYR A 624 -12.39 14.87 -0.63
C TYR A 624 -13.60 14.76 -1.56
N LYS A 625 -13.56 15.52 -2.65
CA LYS A 625 -14.51 15.37 -3.74
C LYS A 625 -14.16 14.09 -4.53
N GLY A 626 -15.18 13.32 -4.90
CA GLY A 626 -15.00 12.10 -5.67
C GLY A 626 -14.47 10.91 -4.87
N ASP A 627 -13.98 9.91 -5.58
CA ASP A 627 -13.32 8.73 -5.01
C ASP A 627 -11.81 8.99 -4.92
N LEU A 628 -11.25 9.04 -3.71
CA LEU A 628 -9.84 9.39 -3.52
C LEU A 628 -8.89 8.39 -4.19
N ARG A 629 -9.32 7.14 -4.43
CA ARG A 629 -8.57 6.13 -5.19
C ARG A 629 -8.26 6.55 -6.62
N HIS A 630 -9.04 7.47 -7.17
CA HIS A 630 -8.93 7.96 -8.55
C HIS A 630 -8.38 9.36 -8.67
N SER A 631 -8.30 10.10 -7.57
CA SER A 631 -7.95 11.53 -7.60
C SER A 631 -6.60 11.80 -8.26
N SER A 632 -5.60 10.93 -8.06
CA SER A 632 -4.29 11.00 -8.73
C SER A 632 -4.38 10.91 -10.26
N ILE A 633 -5.49 10.39 -10.81
CA ILE A 633 -5.71 10.20 -12.24
C ILE A 633 -6.83 11.09 -12.79
N GLN A 634 -7.95 11.27 -12.09
CA GLN A 634 -9.10 12.05 -12.57
C GLN A 634 -8.99 13.54 -12.23
N ASP A 635 -8.41 13.89 -11.08
CA ASP A 635 -8.29 15.27 -10.59
C ASP A 635 -6.87 15.84 -10.78
N SER A 636 -5.99 15.06 -11.41
CA SER A 636 -4.63 15.45 -11.72
C SER A 636 -4.54 16.15 -13.07
N ILE A 637 -3.80 17.26 -13.09
CA ILE A 637 -3.53 18.05 -14.30
C ILE A 637 -2.70 17.23 -15.29
N ILE A 638 -1.68 16.52 -14.80
CA ILE A 638 -0.80 15.73 -15.66
C ILE A 638 -1.57 14.63 -16.37
N SER A 639 -2.58 14.02 -15.75
CA SER A 639 -3.40 12.95 -16.36
C SER A 639 -4.25 13.43 -17.54
N GLY A 640 -4.42 14.74 -17.70
CA GLY A 640 -5.01 15.33 -18.89
C GLY A 640 -4.07 15.40 -20.10
N ARG A 641 -2.76 15.15 -19.93
CA ARG A 641 -1.76 15.21 -21.01
C ARG A 641 -1.56 13.84 -21.64
N GLY A 642 -1.27 13.81 -22.95
CA GLY A 642 -1.07 12.57 -23.70
C GLY A 642 0.10 11.72 -23.21
N TRP A 643 1.29 12.32 -23.17
CA TRP A 643 2.55 11.67 -22.77
C TRP A 643 2.49 10.98 -21.41
N THR A 644 1.79 11.58 -20.46
CA THR A 644 1.78 11.11 -19.07
C THR A 644 1.08 9.76 -18.89
N LEU A 645 0.29 9.29 -19.87
CA LEU A 645 -0.35 7.96 -19.76
C LEU A 645 0.70 6.85 -19.71
N GLN A 646 1.69 6.89 -20.61
CA GLN A 646 2.75 5.87 -20.61
C GLN A 646 3.68 6.02 -19.41
N GLU A 647 3.93 7.26 -18.99
CA GLU A 647 4.72 7.57 -17.80
C GLU A 647 4.07 6.96 -16.54
N GLN A 648 2.75 7.07 -16.42
CA GLN A 648 1.97 6.50 -15.31
C GLN A 648 1.87 4.97 -15.37
N LEU A 649 1.53 4.42 -16.55
CA LEU A 649 1.25 2.99 -16.69
C LEU A 649 2.50 2.11 -16.66
N LEU A 650 3.63 2.62 -17.14
CA LEU A 650 4.86 1.83 -17.29
C LEU A 650 5.83 2.01 -16.12
N SER A 651 5.64 3.01 -15.25
CA SER A 651 6.47 3.17 -14.06
C SER A 651 6.23 2.03 -13.05
N PRO A 652 7.28 1.33 -12.58
CA PRO A 652 7.13 0.29 -11.55
C PRO A 652 6.63 0.84 -10.21
N ARG A 653 7.02 2.09 -9.91
CA ARG A 653 6.64 2.87 -8.73
C ARG A 653 6.44 4.31 -9.16
N ILE A 654 5.34 4.92 -8.73
CA ILE A 654 5.04 6.33 -8.97
C ILE A 654 4.49 6.99 -7.71
N VAL A 655 4.99 8.18 -7.43
CA VAL A 655 4.51 9.06 -6.37
C VAL A 655 3.79 10.24 -7.01
N TYR A 656 2.52 10.43 -6.68
CA TYR A 656 1.77 11.63 -7.04
C TYR A 656 1.89 12.65 -5.91
N CYS A 657 2.62 13.73 -6.19
CA CYS A 657 2.67 14.93 -5.38
C CYS A 657 1.39 15.72 -5.62
N MET A 658 0.43 15.63 -4.69
CA MET A 658 -0.81 16.40 -4.70
C MET A 658 -0.62 17.66 -3.84
N LYS A 659 -1.52 18.65 -3.95
CA LYS A 659 -1.44 19.92 -3.20
C LYS A 659 -1.39 19.73 -1.68
N ASN A 660 -2.18 18.80 -1.14
CA ASN A 660 -2.32 18.57 0.31
C ASN A 660 -2.18 17.08 0.70
N ASP A 661 -1.67 16.24 -0.20
CA ASP A 661 -1.53 14.79 0.03
C ASP A 661 -0.40 14.22 -0.83
N VAL A 662 0.06 13.03 -0.50
CA VAL A 662 1.04 12.27 -1.29
C VAL A 662 0.48 10.89 -1.55
N HIS A 663 0.41 10.50 -2.81
CA HIS A 663 -0.12 9.19 -3.18
C HIS A 663 1.01 8.33 -3.73
N TRP A 664 1.20 7.16 -3.15
CA TRP A 664 2.12 6.15 -3.61
C TRP A 664 1.37 5.09 -4.41
N GLN A 665 1.91 4.70 -5.55
CA GLN A 665 1.41 3.57 -6.30
C GLN A 665 2.59 2.73 -6.80
N CYS A 666 2.52 1.43 -6.57
CA CYS A 666 3.42 0.44 -7.17
C CYS A 666 2.59 -0.71 -7.73
N GLN A 667 3.24 -1.76 -8.25
CA GLN A 667 2.53 -2.90 -8.85
C GLN A 667 1.72 -3.74 -7.84
N THR A 668 1.92 -3.56 -6.53
CA THR A 668 1.26 -4.36 -5.48
C THR A 668 0.24 -3.55 -4.67
N CYS A 669 0.55 -2.28 -4.36
CA CYS A 669 -0.31 -1.46 -3.53
C CYS A 669 -0.41 0.00 -3.97
N TYR A 670 -1.46 0.65 -3.50
CA TYR A 670 -1.71 2.07 -3.55
C TYR A 670 -1.87 2.60 -2.11
N LYS A 671 -1.09 3.62 -1.75
CA LYS A 671 -1.12 4.26 -0.42
C LYS A 671 -1.30 5.77 -0.54
N THR A 672 -1.85 6.41 0.49
CA THR A 672 -1.91 7.88 0.60
C THR A 672 -1.33 8.33 1.93
N GLN A 673 -0.87 9.57 2.02
CA GLN A 673 -0.30 10.10 3.27
C GLN A 673 -1.39 10.28 4.34
N THR A 674 -2.64 10.44 3.89
CA THR A 674 -3.83 10.36 4.73
C THR A 674 -4.17 8.96 5.22
N GLY A 675 -3.42 7.92 4.81
CA GLY A 675 -3.48 6.56 5.34
C GLY A 675 -4.50 5.64 4.68
N LEU A 676 -4.99 5.97 3.48
CA LEU A 676 -5.60 4.95 2.61
C LEU A 676 -4.57 3.93 2.16
N GLU A 677 -4.99 2.67 2.12
CA GLU A 677 -4.21 1.56 1.56
C GLU A 677 -5.14 0.60 0.81
N PHE A 678 -4.79 0.31 -0.44
CA PHE A 678 -5.52 -0.57 -1.34
C PHE A 678 -4.58 -1.44 -2.17
N ASP A 679 -5.10 -2.55 -2.69
CA ASP A 679 -4.39 -3.36 -3.68
C ASP A 679 -4.27 -2.59 -5.02
N ALA A 680 -3.13 -2.73 -5.68
CA ALA A 680 -2.89 -2.04 -6.95
C ALA A 680 -3.86 -2.48 -8.06
N VAL A 681 -4.28 -3.74 -8.09
CA VAL A 681 -5.25 -4.27 -9.06
C VAL A 681 -6.63 -3.65 -8.84
N GLU A 682 -7.04 -3.47 -7.58
CA GLU A 682 -8.30 -2.80 -7.24
C GLU A 682 -8.33 -1.37 -7.81
N VAL A 683 -7.27 -0.60 -7.55
CA VAL A 683 -7.16 0.79 -8.01
C VAL A 683 -7.00 0.86 -9.53
N PHE A 684 -6.22 -0.05 -10.13
CA PHE A 684 -6.03 -0.12 -11.58
C PHE A 684 -7.34 -0.45 -12.32
N ALA A 685 -8.07 -1.46 -11.87
CA ALA A 685 -9.35 -1.85 -12.45
C ALA A 685 -10.36 -0.70 -12.37
N LEU A 686 -10.44 -0.03 -11.22
CA LEU A 686 -11.29 1.14 -11.04
C LEU A 686 -10.89 2.24 -12.04
N ASN A 687 -9.60 2.58 -12.15
CA ASN A 687 -9.10 3.68 -12.99
C ASN A 687 -9.41 3.49 -14.48
N LEU A 688 -9.35 2.25 -14.95
CA LEU A 688 -9.67 1.89 -16.32
C LEU A 688 -11.15 1.51 -16.53
N GLN A 689 -11.97 1.60 -15.49
CA GLN A 689 -13.39 1.23 -15.49
C GLN A 689 -13.60 -0.23 -15.94
N ILE A 690 -12.73 -1.11 -15.43
CA ILE A 690 -12.70 -2.55 -15.70
C ILE A 690 -13.34 -3.26 -14.49
N LEU A 691 -14.16 -4.29 -14.75
CA LEU A 691 -14.55 -5.24 -13.70
C LEU A 691 -13.31 -6.08 -13.38
N ALA A 692 -12.85 -6.06 -12.11
CA ALA A 692 -11.63 -6.73 -11.68
C ALA A 692 -11.51 -8.16 -12.24
N PRO A 693 -10.32 -8.59 -12.71
CA PRO A 693 -10.18 -9.85 -13.42
C PRO A 693 -10.52 -11.04 -12.52
N PHE A 694 -11.34 -11.94 -13.07
CA PHE A 694 -11.73 -13.21 -12.47
C PHE A 694 -10.48 -14.05 -12.21
N ALA A 695 -10.19 -14.34 -10.93
CA ALA A 695 -9.22 -15.37 -10.59
C ALA A 695 -9.77 -16.73 -11.06
N ASN A 696 -8.97 -17.48 -11.85
CA ASN A 696 -9.25 -18.78 -12.50
C ASN A 696 -9.64 -18.75 -14.00
N SER A 697 -8.95 -17.96 -14.83
CA SER A 697 -9.14 -17.93 -16.29
C SER A 697 -8.08 -18.71 -17.08
N THR A 698 -8.51 -19.32 -18.19
CA THR A 698 -7.66 -19.99 -19.20
C THR A 698 -6.76 -19.01 -19.97
N GLU A 699 -5.73 -19.48 -20.68
CA GLU A 699 -4.85 -18.62 -21.49
C GLU A 699 -5.61 -17.76 -22.52
N GLU A 700 -6.64 -18.31 -23.15
CA GLU A 700 -7.40 -17.58 -24.17
C GLU A 700 -8.32 -16.52 -23.55
N GLU A 701 -8.91 -16.82 -22.39
CA GLU A 701 -9.66 -15.84 -21.60
C GLU A 701 -8.75 -14.69 -21.12
N ASN A 702 -7.54 -15.00 -20.67
CA ASN A 702 -6.54 -14.00 -20.28
C ASN A 702 -6.15 -13.08 -21.46
N ARG A 703 -5.94 -13.63 -22.65
CA ARG A 703 -5.63 -12.84 -23.85
C ARG A 703 -6.79 -11.94 -24.27
N GLN A 704 -8.03 -12.42 -24.17
CA GLN A 704 -9.22 -11.62 -24.47
C GLN A 704 -9.36 -10.48 -23.46
N SER A 705 -9.17 -10.74 -22.17
CA SER A 705 -9.14 -9.70 -21.13
C SER A 705 -8.05 -8.65 -21.38
N HIS A 706 -6.85 -9.05 -21.84
CA HIS A 706 -5.80 -8.10 -22.22
C HIS A 706 -6.15 -7.25 -23.45
N ALA A 707 -6.87 -7.81 -24.43
CA ALA A 707 -7.34 -7.05 -25.59
C ALA A 707 -8.43 -6.02 -25.19
N ASP A 708 -9.30 -6.37 -24.24
CA ASP A 708 -10.29 -5.44 -23.68
C ASP A 708 -9.62 -4.34 -22.85
N LEU A 709 -8.56 -4.69 -22.11
CA LEU A 709 -7.69 -3.74 -21.42
C LEU A 709 -7.07 -2.72 -22.39
N TRP A 710 -6.52 -3.16 -23.53
CA TRP A 710 -6.01 -2.25 -24.57
C TRP A 710 -7.06 -1.24 -25.01
N ARG A 711 -8.28 -1.69 -25.32
CA ARG A 711 -9.38 -0.82 -25.74
C ARG A 711 -9.71 0.23 -24.67
N ARG A 712 -9.72 -0.13 -23.39
CA ARG A 712 -9.90 0.83 -22.28
C ARG A 712 -8.76 1.83 -22.16
N ILE A 713 -7.53 1.38 -22.35
CA ILE A 713 -6.35 2.26 -22.34
C ILE A 713 -6.45 3.28 -23.47
N VAL A 714 -6.76 2.88 -24.70
CA VAL A 714 -6.83 3.82 -25.83
C VAL A 714 -8.07 4.72 -25.77
N GLU A 715 -9.19 4.26 -25.20
CA GLU A 715 -10.33 5.12 -24.87
C GLU A 715 -9.95 6.20 -23.85
N ASN A 716 -9.19 5.85 -22.80
CA ASN A 716 -8.64 6.82 -21.84
C ASN A 716 -7.70 7.80 -22.56
N TYR A 717 -6.78 7.28 -23.38
CA TYR A 717 -5.82 8.06 -24.15
C TYR A 717 -6.49 9.08 -25.08
N SER A 718 -7.59 8.71 -25.73
CA SER A 718 -8.37 9.59 -26.63
C SER A 718 -8.90 10.86 -25.95
N ARG A 719 -9.04 10.83 -24.61
CA ARG A 719 -9.56 11.95 -23.82
C ARG A 719 -8.47 12.95 -23.43
N ARG A 720 -7.19 12.60 -23.65
CA ARG A 720 -6.03 13.39 -23.26
C ARG A 720 -5.69 14.44 -24.32
N LYS A 721 -5.08 15.54 -23.86
CA LYS A 721 -4.72 16.72 -24.66
C LYS A 721 -3.26 16.65 -25.09
N PHE A 722 -3.00 17.22 -26.26
CA PHE A 722 -1.68 17.33 -26.86
C PHE A 722 -1.42 18.78 -27.24
N THR A 723 -0.28 19.33 -26.83
CA THR A 723 0.19 20.64 -27.31
C THR A 723 0.53 20.56 -28.80
N TYR A 724 1.28 19.52 -29.18
CA TYR A 724 1.59 19.20 -30.57
C TYR A 724 0.87 17.93 -30.99
N LYS A 725 0.01 18.03 -32.01
CA LYS A 725 -0.80 16.91 -32.51
C LYS A 725 0.06 15.73 -32.99
N THR A 726 1.25 16.02 -33.49
CA THR A 726 2.26 15.06 -33.96
C THR A 726 2.73 14.11 -32.86
N ASP A 727 2.63 14.52 -31.58
CA ASP A 727 3.07 13.72 -30.44
C ASP A 727 2.14 12.55 -30.12
N LYS A 728 0.94 12.51 -30.73
CA LYS A 728 -0.09 11.52 -30.40
C LYS A 728 0.32 10.08 -30.71
N VAL A 729 1.20 9.85 -31.67
CA VAL A 729 1.74 8.51 -31.94
C VAL A 729 2.91 8.19 -30.99
N PRO A 730 3.93 9.05 -30.87
CA PRO A 730 5.04 8.84 -29.93
C PRO A 730 4.59 8.59 -28.48
N ALA A 731 3.60 9.34 -27.99
CA ALA A 731 3.15 9.29 -26.60
C ALA A 731 2.42 8.00 -26.17
N ILE A 732 2.10 7.10 -27.11
CA ILE A 732 1.55 5.77 -26.79
C ILE A 732 2.48 4.63 -27.27
N ALA A 733 3.62 4.95 -27.87
CA ALA A 733 4.52 3.96 -28.44
C ALA A 733 5.03 2.96 -27.39
N GLY A 734 5.37 3.43 -26.19
CA GLY A 734 5.81 2.60 -25.08
C GLY A 734 4.75 1.60 -24.63
N ILE A 735 3.52 2.06 -24.43
CA ILE A 735 2.38 1.19 -24.06
C ILE A 735 2.12 0.18 -25.18
N THR A 736 2.17 0.61 -26.44
CA THR A 736 1.98 -0.27 -27.60
C THR A 736 3.02 -1.39 -27.60
N LYS A 737 4.29 -1.08 -27.37
CA LYS A 737 5.37 -2.07 -27.26
C LYS A 737 5.16 -3.03 -26.10
N TYR A 738 4.79 -2.51 -24.93
CA TYR A 738 4.48 -3.32 -23.75
C TYR A 738 3.32 -4.29 -24.02
N MET A 739 2.21 -3.79 -24.56
CA MET A 739 1.03 -4.59 -24.90
C MET A 739 1.32 -5.60 -26.01
N ALA A 740 2.17 -5.29 -26.99
CA ALA A 740 2.59 -6.24 -28.02
C ALA A 740 3.28 -7.46 -27.39
N SER A 741 4.15 -7.23 -26.40
CA SER A 741 4.80 -8.32 -25.66
C SER A 741 3.82 -9.14 -24.80
N MET A 742 2.84 -8.48 -24.19
CA MET A 742 1.83 -9.13 -23.34
C MET A 742 0.80 -9.92 -24.15
N LEU A 743 0.37 -9.39 -25.29
CA LEU A 743 -0.60 -10.02 -26.19
C LEU A 743 0.03 -11.05 -27.11
N ASN A 744 1.36 -11.06 -27.21
CA ASN A 744 2.11 -11.79 -28.23
C ASN A 744 1.54 -11.53 -29.64
N ASP A 745 1.32 -10.25 -29.96
CA ASP A 745 0.65 -9.80 -31.19
C ASP A 745 1.40 -8.65 -31.86
N THR A 746 1.15 -8.44 -33.15
CA THR A 746 1.80 -7.41 -33.95
C THR A 746 0.97 -6.12 -33.97
N PRO A 747 1.52 -4.96 -33.56
CA PRO A 747 0.83 -3.69 -33.65
C PRO A 747 0.82 -3.14 -35.07
N ILE A 748 -0.31 -2.55 -35.47
CA ILE A 748 -0.56 -1.90 -36.77
C ILE A 748 -1.17 -0.53 -36.49
N ILE A 749 -0.33 0.49 -36.21
CA ILE A 749 -0.70 1.88 -35.82
C ILE A 749 -2.06 1.96 -35.11
N GLY A 750 -2.10 1.60 -33.83
CA GLY A 750 -3.30 1.66 -33.00
C GLY A 750 -4.20 0.41 -33.06
N LEU A 751 -3.98 -0.50 -34.02
CA LEU A 751 -4.72 -1.76 -34.17
C LEU A 751 -3.81 -2.96 -33.87
N TRP A 752 -4.40 -4.13 -33.60
CA TRP A 752 -3.67 -5.39 -33.49
C TRP A 752 -3.95 -6.32 -34.66
N LYS A 753 -2.96 -7.08 -35.13
CA LYS A 753 -3.14 -8.02 -36.24
C LYS A 753 -4.24 -9.05 -35.96
N ARG A 754 -4.27 -9.66 -34.77
CA ARG A 754 -5.25 -10.72 -34.45
C ARG A 754 -6.67 -10.18 -34.26
N THR A 755 -6.82 -8.99 -33.67
CA THR A 755 -8.11 -8.37 -33.37
C THR A 755 -8.47 -7.20 -34.29
N PHE A 756 -7.82 -7.09 -35.45
CA PHE A 756 -7.94 -5.92 -36.33
C PHE A 756 -9.39 -5.58 -36.68
N GLY A 757 -10.22 -6.59 -36.95
CA GLY A 757 -11.64 -6.41 -37.24
C GLY A 757 -12.34 -5.65 -36.11
N ARG A 758 -12.14 -6.09 -34.84
CA ARG A 758 -12.62 -5.45 -33.61
C ARG A 758 -12.04 -4.07 -33.38
N ASP A 759 -10.75 -3.91 -33.60
CA ASP A 759 -10.06 -2.64 -33.40
C ASP A 759 -10.43 -1.61 -34.47
N LEU A 760 -10.97 -2.02 -35.62
CA LEU A 760 -11.57 -1.14 -36.63
C LEU A 760 -12.96 -0.61 -36.23
N ALA A 761 -13.54 -1.00 -35.11
CA ALA A 761 -14.89 -0.58 -34.72
C ALA A 761 -14.92 0.46 -33.60
N TRP A 762 -13.90 1.32 -33.53
CA TRP A 762 -14.00 2.53 -32.72
C TRP A 762 -15.08 3.46 -33.28
N THR A 763 -15.68 4.29 -32.44
CA THR A 763 -16.70 5.27 -32.86
C THR A 763 -16.45 6.60 -32.18
N ALA A 764 -16.57 7.69 -32.93
CA ALA A 764 -16.48 9.04 -32.41
C ALA A 764 -17.60 9.31 -31.39
N PHE A 765 -17.25 9.77 -30.19
CA PHE A 765 -18.22 10.14 -29.16
C PHE A 765 -18.42 11.65 -29.17
N GLN A 766 -19.53 12.12 -29.75
CA GLN A 766 -19.91 13.54 -29.69
C GLN A 766 -20.68 13.84 -28.40
N GLN A 767 -20.25 14.88 -27.68
CA GLN A 767 -21.09 15.47 -26.64
C GLN A 767 -22.15 16.35 -27.31
N ARG A 768 -23.41 16.21 -26.87
CA ARG A 768 -24.64 16.82 -27.40
C ARG A 768 -24.62 18.35 -27.66
N ASN A 769 -23.56 19.10 -27.31
CA ASN A 769 -23.52 20.57 -27.34
C ASN A 769 -22.20 21.21 -27.82
N ARG A 770 -21.32 20.52 -28.58
CA ARG A 770 -20.11 21.16 -29.15
C ARG A 770 -19.97 20.90 -30.64
N HIS A 771 -20.03 21.97 -31.44
CA HIS A 771 -19.77 22.01 -32.89
C HIS A 771 -18.26 21.99 -33.21
N GLU A 772 -17.43 21.31 -32.43
CA GLU A 772 -16.02 21.14 -32.76
C GLU A 772 -15.89 20.00 -33.78
N ILE A 773 -15.75 20.34 -35.06
CA ILE A 773 -15.45 19.38 -36.14
C ILE A 773 -14.10 18.73 -35.80
N ALA A 774 -14.05 17.39 -35.78
CA ALA A 774 -12.83 16.67 -35.49
C ALA A 774 -11.77 16.92 -36.58
N GLU A 775 -10.63 17.50 -36.20
CA GLU A 775 -9.50 17.71 -37.10
C GLU A 775 -8.72 16.40 -37.30
N ARG A 776 -8.36 16.07 -38.56
CA ARG A 776 -7.60 14.86 -38.93
C ARG A 776 -6.08 15.15 -39.03
N THR A 777 -5.23 14.20 -38.65
CA THR A 777 -3.77 14.39 -38.48
C THR A 777 -2.86 14.00 -39.65
N GLY A 778 -3.38 13.82 -40.86
CA GLY A 778 -2.58 13.27 -41.96
C GLY A 778 -2.19 11.79 -41.77
N LEU A 779 -2.62 11.16 -40.67
CA LEU A 779 -2.63 9.71 -40.50
C LEU A 779 -3.80 9.06 -41.27
N PRO A 780 -3.71 7.76 -41.57
CA PRO A 780 -4.76 7.06 -42.29
C PRO A 780 -6.14 7.09 -41.61
N SER A 781 -7.20 7.05 -42.41
CA SER A 781 -8.58 7.15 -41.91
C SER A 781 -9.03 5.98 -41.04
N TRP A 782 -8.38 4.81 -41.18
CA TRP A 782 -8.72 3.59 -40.45
C TRP A 782 -8.17 3.55 -39.02
N THR A 783 -7.14 4.34 -38.70
CA THR A 783 -6.59 4.39 -37.35
C THR A 783 -7.26 5.47 -36.50
N TRP A 784 -7.65 5.10 -35.28
CA TRP A 784 -8.18 6.05 -34.30
C TRP A 784 -7.12 7.09 -33.87
N LEU A 785 -5.84 6.83 -34.11
CA LEU A 785 -4.77 7.82 -33.90
C LEU A 785 -4.95 9.04 -34.83
N GLY A 786 -5.60 8.86 -35.99
CA GLY A 786 -5.97 9.91 -36.92
C GLY A 786 -7.04 10.89 -36.43
N TYR A 787 -7.81 10.50 -35.41
CA TYR A 787 -8.99 11.22 -34.94
C TYR A 787 -8.71 12.06 -33.68
N HIS A 788 -8.90 13.38 -33.73
CA HIS A 788 -8.79 14.24 -32.54
C HIS A 788 -10.13 14.40 -31.83
N GLY A 789 -10.43 13.46 -30.94
CA GLY A 789 -11.59 13.54 -30.08
C GLY A 789 -11.72 12.29 -29.22
N LYS A 790 -12.77 12.26 -28.41
CA LYS A 790 -13.12 11.09 -27.61
C LYS A 790 -13.72 10.02 -28.54
N PHE A 791 -13.28 8.79 -28.42
CA PHE A 791 -13.92 7.65 -29.09
C PHE A 791 -14.23 6.53 -28.09
N SER A 792 -15.01 5.55 -28.53
CA SER A 792 -15.42 4.38 -27.75
C SER A 792 -15.51 3.11 -28.61
N TYR A 793 -15.13 1.97 -28.03
CA TYR A 793 -15.31 0.62 -28.57
C TYR A 793 -16.55 -0.08 -28.01
N ILE A 794 -17.09 0.41 -26.89
CA ILE A 794 -18.17 -0.27 -26.15
C ILE A 794 -19.59 0.08 -26.61
N LEU A 795 -19.75 1.03 -27.53
CA LEU A 795 -21.07 1.55 -27.91
C LEU A 795 -22.05 0.47 -28.43
N TRP A 796 -21.54 -0.65 -28.97
CA TRP A 796 -22.34 -1.82 -29.35
C TRP A 796 -21.80 -3.15 -28.81
N ALA A 797 -20.88 -3.11 -27.86
CA ALA A 797 -20.44 -4.30 -27.15
C ALA A 797 -21.58 -4.78 -26.25
N THR A 798 -21.84 -6.08 -26.23
CA THR A 798 -22.83 -6.66 -25.31
C THR A 798 -22.11 -6.96 -23.99
N ASP A 799 -22.59 -6.41 -22.87
CA ASP A 799 -22.12 -6.78 -21.51
C ASP A 799 -22.46 -8.23 -21.10
N LYS A 800 -22.95 -9.05 -22.05
CA LYS A 800 -23.32 -10.44 -21.84
C LYS A 800 -22.16 -11.34 -22.26
N PRO A 801 -21.52 -12.08 -21.32
CA PRO A 801 -20.38 -12.94 -21.62
C PRO A 801 -20.71 -14.08 -22.61
N ASP A 802 -21.98 -14.43 -22.79
CA ASP A 802 -22.40 -15.59 -23.59
C ASP A 802 -22.64 -15.29 -25.09
N VAL A 803 -22.54 -14.02 -25.52
CA VAL A 803 -22.85 -13.64 -26.92
C VAL A 803 -21.61 -13.73 -27.79
N ARG A 804 -21.46 -14.85 -28.52
CA ARG A 804 -20.35 -15.06 -29.46
C ARG A 804 -20.47 -14.15 -30.69
N GLN A 805 -19.44 -13.34 -30.93
CA GLN A 805 -19.29 -12.55 -32.16
C GLN A 805 -18.61 -13.38 -33.26
N ILE A 806 -19.10 -13.26 -34.49
CA ILE A 806 -18.54 -13.90 -35.69
C ILE A 806 -17.91 -12.81 -36.55
N GLN A 807 -16.59 -12.83 -36.70
CA GLN A 807 -15.86 -11.92 -37.59
C GLN A 807 -16.00 -12.37 -39.05
N HIS A 808 -16.22 -11.42 -39.95
CA HIS A 808 -16.43 -11.66 -41.39
C HIS A 808 -15.37 -11.00 -42.28
N ASN A 809 -14.32 -10.41 -41.68
CA ASN A 809 -13.25 -9.77 -42.44
C ASN A 809 -11.90 -10.43 -42.15
N GLU A 810 -11.03 -10.39 -43.15
CA GLU A 810 -9.66 -10.91 -43.14
C GLU A 810 -8.68 -9.77 -43.48
N LEU A 811 -7.61 -9.66 -42.68
CA LEU A 811 -6.50 -8.75 -42.93
C LEU A 811 -5.51 -9.48 -43.84
N LEU A 812 -5.36 -8.99 -45.07
CA LEU A 812 -4.50 -9.61 -46.08
C LEU A 812 -3.04 -9.17 -45.93
N ASP A 813 -2.81 -7.86 -45.82
CA ASP A 813 -1.47 -7.26 -45.71
C ASP A 813 -1.56 -5.83 -45.16
N TRP A 814 -0.45 -5.29 -44.65
CA TRP A 814 -0.31 -3.89 -44.26
C TRP A 814 1.07 -3.36 -44.58
N ASP A 815 1.14 -2.06 -44.83
CA ASP A 815 2.37 -1.43 -45.30
C ASP A 815 2.47 -0.03 -44.71
N ILE A 816 3.37 0.10 -43.74
CA ILE A 816 3.62 1.30 -42.96
C ILE A 816 5.07 1.70 -43.19
N LYS A 817 5.30 2.95 -43.61
CA LYS A 817 6.63 3.55 -43.68
C LYS A 817 6.68 4.84 -42.90
N TRP A 818 7.67 4.95 -42.04
CA TRP A 818 8.01 6.14 -41.27
C TRP A 818 9.08 6.95 -41.99
N THR A 819 9.12 8.24 -41.72
CA THR A 819 10.14 9.15 -42.27
C THR A 819 11.49 9.04 -41.56
N GLY A 820 11.49 8.53 -40.32
CA GLY A 820 12.67 8.32 -39.48
C GLY A 820 12.42 7.16 -38.51
N VAL A 821 12.57 7.41 -37.21
CA VAL A 821 12.37 6.37 -36.18
C VAL A 821 10.90 5.94 -36.10
N ASP A 822 10.65 4.63 -36.07
CA ASP A 822 9.30 4.05 -35.96
C ASP A 822 8.55 4.57 -34.73
N ASN A 823 7.28 4.96 -34.93
CA ASN A 823 6.39 5.55 -33.92
C ASN A 823 6.84 6.89 -33.30
N ALA A 824 8.04 7.38 -33.62
CA ALA A 824 8.53 8.68 -33.16
C ALA A 824 8.62 9.74 -34.28
N SER A 825 8.56 9.32 -35.54
CA SER A 825 8.62 10.21 -36.71
C SER A 825 7.27 10.29 -37.44
N ALA A 826 7.17 11.14 -38.45
CA ALA A 826 5.96 11.25 -39.27
C ALA A 826 5.76 9.99 -40.13
N VAL A 827 4.50 9.59 -40.34
CA VAL A 827 4.14 8.50 -41.25
C VAL A 827 4.22 8.99 -42.69
N GLN A 828 5.09 8.38 -43.50
CA GLN A 828 5.23 8.67 -44.92
C GLN A 828 4.13 8.00 -45.75
N ARG A 829 3.83 6.73 -45.45
CA ARG A 829 2.68 6.00 -46.02
C ARG A 829 2.17 5.00 -44.99
N ALA A 830 0.86 4.79 -44.96
CA ALA A 830 0.29 3.69 -44.22
C ALA A 830 -0.99 3.21 -44.91
N ARG A 831 -1.03 1.93 -45.27
CA ARG A 831 -2.20 1.28 -45.90
C ARG A 831 -2.42 -0.10 -45.29
N ILE A 832 -3.67 -0.51 -45.22
CA ILE A 832 -4.05 -1.88 -44.88
C ILE A 832 -4.91 -2.46 -46.00
N ARG A 833 -4.70 -3.73 -46.34
CA ARG A 833 -5.53 -4.48 -47.29
C ARG A 833 -6.43 -5.43 -46.52
N ILE A 834 -7.73 -5.28 -46.70
CA ILE A 834 -8.74 -6.09 -46.04
C ILE A 834 -9.66 -6.75 -47.06
N LYS A 835 -10.15 -7.93 -46.73
CA LYS A 835 -11.16 -8.67 -47.49
C LYS A 835 -12.38 -8.91 -46.60
N GLY A 836 -13.57 -8.76 -47.14
CA GLY A 836 -14.80 -9.13 -46.42
C GLY A 836 -16.06 -8.81 -47.21
N PRO A 837 -17.24 -9.21 -46.69
CA PRO A 837 -18.53 -8.95 -47.31
C PRO A 837 -18.83 -7.46 -47.44
N VAL A 838 -19.26 -7.03 -48.63
CA VAL A 838 -19.59 -5.64 -48.93
C VAL A 838 -21.04 -5.49 -49.39
N ARG A 839 -21.61 -4.31 -49.14
CA ARG A 839 -22.94 -3.94 -49.62
C ARG A 839 -23.08 -2.43 -49.72
N ASP A 840 -23.74 -1.99 -50.78
CA ASP A 840 -24.24 -0.62 -50.90
C ASP A 840 -25.51 -0.45 -50.07
N ILE A 841 -25.49 0.49 -49.13
CA ILE A 841 -26.61 0.76 -48.23
C ILE A 841 -27.06 2.22 -48.41
N PRO A 842 -28.30 2.47 -48.87
CA PRO A 842 -28.90 3.79 -48.81
C PRO A 842 -29.10 4.18 -47.34
N LEU A 843 -28.44 5.25 -46.89
CA LEU A 843 -28.53 5.75 -45.52
C LEU A 843 -28.95 7.22 -45.52
N SER A 844 -29.82 7.58 -44.58
CA SER A 844 -30.18 8.98 -44.30
C SER A 844 -30.47 9.20 -42.81
N THR A 845 -30.25 10.44 -42.36
CA THR A 845 -30.71 10.90 -41.04
C THR A 845 -32.15 11.41 -41.10
N PHE A 846 -32.95 11.11 -40.09
CA PHE A 846 -34.31 11.66 -39.88
C PHE A 846 -34.40 12.34 -38.51
N ASP A 847 -35.34 13.25 -38.31
CA ASP A 847 -35.30 14.20 -37.18
C ASP A 847 -35.53 13.53 -35.82
N GLU A 848 -36.45 12.57 -35.73
CA GLU A 848 -36.79 11.87 -34.48
C GLU A 848 -35.66 10.95 -33.98
N GLY A 849 -34.80 10.48 -34.89
CA GLY A 849 -33.69 9.56 -34.59
C GLY A 849 -32.41 10.27 -34.16
N GLN A 850 -32.32 11.57 -34.42
CA GLN A 850 -31.14 12.40 -34.13
C GLN A 850 -30.92 12.61 -32.64
N GLU A 851 -31.99 12.65 -31.84
CA GLU A 851 -31.89 12.95 -30.40
C GLU A 851 -31.37 11.77 -29.58
N SER A 852 -31.31 10.57 -30.17
CA SER A 852 -30.74 9.38 -29.54
C SER A 852 -29.24 9.53 -29.29
N ALA A 853 -28.73 8.88 -28.23
CA ALA A 853 -27.30 8.87 -27.91
C ALA A 853 -26.43 8.31 -29.06
N LEU A 854 -27.02 7.40 -29.84
CA LEU A 854 -26.53 6.96 -31.14
C LEU A 854 -27.61 7.27 -32.17
N PRO A 855 -27.35 8.12 -33.19
CA PRO A 855 -28.35 8.47 -34.17
C PRO A 855 -28.91 7.21 -34.85
N TYR A 856 -30.23 7.05 -34.80
CA TYR A 856 -30.90 6.05 -35.61
C TYR A 856 -30.94 6.53 -37.06
N LEU A 857 -30.72 5.62 -38.00
CA LEU A 857 -30.61 5.90 -39.43
C LEU A 857 -31.74 5.21 -40.18
N ASN A 858 -32.28 5.87 -41.19
CA ASN A 858 -33.15 5.21 -42.15
C ASN A 858 -32.25 4.48 -43.15
N ALA A 859 -32.33 3.15 -43.14
CA ALA A 859 -31.65 2.29 -44.09
C ALA A 859 -32.65 1.85 -45.17
N PHE A 860 -32.21 1.84 -46.44
CA PHE A 860 -33.02 1.40 -47.59
C PHE A 860 -34.33 2.20 -47.83
N GLY A 861 -34.47 3.40 -47.27
CA GLY A 861 -35.65 4.25 -47.48
C GLY A 861 -36.93 3.67 -46.87
N GLU A 862 -36.79 2.93 -45.76
CA GLU A 862 -37.90 2.30 -45.05
C GLU A 862 -38.94 3.32 -44.60
N SER A 863 -40.22 2.97 -44.72
CA SER A 863 -41.34 3.74 -44.19
C SER A 863 -41.56 3.36 -42.73
N ILE A 864 -41.27 4.28 -41.81
CA ILE A 864 -41.22 4.02 -40.37
C ILE A 864 -42.44 4.66 -39.69
N ASP A 865 -43.25 3.88 -38.96
CA ASP A 865 -44.39 4.38 -38.17
C ASP A 865 -43.97 4.77 -36.75
N TYR A 866 -43.94 6.07 -36.48
CA TYR A 866 -43.50 6.63 -35.20
C TYR A 866 -44.55 6.59 -34.09
N LYS A 867 -45.82 6.25 -34.41
CA LYS A 867 -46.96 6.35 -33.48
C LYS A 867 -47.38 5.01 -32.86
N GLY A 868 -46.76 3.89 -33.26
CA GLY A 868 -47.07 2.55 -32.77
C GLY A 868 -46.62 2.29 -31.32
N LYS A 869 -47.46 1.63 -30.51
CA LYS A 869 -47.18 1.24 -29.12
C LYS A 869 -46.34 -0.05 -28.98
N THR A 870 -45.81 -0.63 -30.06
CA THR A 870 -45.13 -1.95 -30.03
C THR A 870 -43.80 -1.98 -30.78
N SER A 871 -42.72 -2.17 -30.01
CA SER A 871 -41.31 -2.34 -30.41
C SER A 871 -40.67 -1.18 -31.19
N ILE A 872 -39.38 -0.98 -30.94
CA ILE A 872 -38.57 0.13 -31.47
C ILE A 872 -38.61 0.08 -33.01
N PRO A 873 -39.15 1.09 -33.72
CA PRO A 873 -39.42 1.00 -35.16
C PRO A 873 -38.17 1.18 -36.04
N TRP A 874 -37.02 1.42 -35.41
CA TRP A 874 -35.72 1.63 -36.06
C TRP A 874 -34.92 0.33 -36.08
N ARG A 875 -34.24 0.02 -37.19
CA ARG A 875 -33.36 -1.15 -37.29
C ARG A 875 -31.90 -0.87 -37.64
N CYS A 876 -31.52 0.41 -37.78
CA CYS A 876 -30.16 0.83 -38.09
C CYS A 876 -29.73 2.01 -37.20
N SER A 877 -28.49 2.01 -36.73
CA SER A 877 -27.85 3.14 -36.07
C SER A 877 -26.42 3.30 -36.57
N GLY A 878 -25.86 4.51 -36.49
CA GLY A 878 -24.50 4.75 -36.95
C GLY A 878 -24.07 6.20 -36.82
N VAL A 879 -22.78 6.45 -37.02
CA VAL A 879 -22.17 7.76 -36.88
C VAL A 879 -20.98 7.91 -37.84
N LEU A 880 -20.79 9.12 -38.37
CA LEU A 880 -19.59 9.47 -39.13
C LEU A 880 -18.44 9.87 -38.21
N ASP A 881 -17.21 9.56 -38.60
CA ASP A 881 -16.01 9.80 -37.80
C ASP A 881 -15.71 11.30 -37.62
N ASP A 882 -16.13 12.15 -38.56
CA ASP A 882 -16.05 13.61 -38.43
C ASP A 882 -17.20 14.19 -37.58
N GLY A 883 -18.15 13.33 -37.20
CA GLY A 883 -19.33 13.67 -36.43
C GLY A 883 -20.35 14.52 -37.19
N THR A 884 -20.24 14.61 -38.51
CA THR A 884 -21.26 15.24 -39.35
C THR A 884 -22.47 14.32 -39.52
N ARG A 885 -23.57 14.90 -39.99
CA ARG A 885 -24.80 14.14 -40.28
C ARG A 885 -24.60 13.31 -41.54
N ILE A 886 -25.11 12.07 -41.50
CA ILE A 886 -25.19 11.22 -42.69
C ILE A 886 -26.15 11.85 -43.68
N LYS A 887 -25.61 12.33 -44.80
CA LYS A 887 -26.41 12.87 -45.91
C LYS A 887 -27.16 11.73 -46.61
N PRO A 888 -28.39 11.94 -47.09
CA PRO A 888 -29.10 10.96 -47.90
C PRO A 888 -28.26 10.57 -49.12
N SER A 889 -27.72 9.36 -49.13
CA SER A 889 -26.91 8.82 -50.22
C SER A 889 -26.80 7.29 -50.08
N THR A 890 -26.33 6.64 -51.14
CA THR A 890 -25.85 5.26 -51.06
C THR A 890 -24.39 5.28 -50.58
N TYR A 891 -24.09 4.52 -49.54
CA TYR A 891 -22.75 4.38 -48.99
C TYR A 891 -22.22 2.96 -49.21
N PHE A 892 -20.94 2.86 -49.54
CA PHE A 892 -20.25 1.58 -49.67
C PHE A 892 -19.86 1.08 -48.28
N CYS A 893 -20.42 -0.06 -47.87
CA CYS A 893 -20.28 -0.60 -46.53
C CYS A 893 -19.59 -1.97 -46.54
N MET A 894 -18.79 -2.27 -45.52
CA MET A 894 -18.15 -3.58 -45.32
C MET A 894 -18.49 -4.15 -43.96
N LEU A 895 -18.96 -5.39 -43.93
CA LEU A 895 -19.29 -6.10 -42.70
C LEU A 895 -18.03 -6.42 -41.89
N LEU A 896 -18.02 -6.00 -40.63
CA LEU A 896 -16.95 -6.36 -39.71
C LEU A 896 -17.29 -7.68 -38.99
N TRP A 897 -18.37 -7.69 -38.23
CA TRP A 897 -18.81 -8.88 -37.51
C TRP A 897 -20.33 -8.91 -37.33
N SER A 898 -20.83 -10.08 -36.98
CA SER A 898 -22.24 -10.28 -36.61
C SER A 898 -22.37 -11.01 -35.28
N TYR A 899 -23.48 -10.80 -34.57
CA TYR A 899 -23.84 -11.60 -33.39
C TYR A 899 -25.36 -11.76 -33.27
N ARG A 900 -25.82 -12.70 -32.44
CA ARG A 900 -27.24 -12.87 -32.10
C ARG A 900 -27.46 -12.62 -30.62
N GLN A 901 -28.20 -11.57 -30.29
CA GLN A 901 -28.60 -11.30 -28.90
C GLN A 901 -29.91 -12.02 -28.53
N LYS A 902 -30.74 -12.29 -29.54
CA LYS A 902 -31.99 -13.05 -29.43
C LYS A 902 -32.08 -14.06 -30.59
N PRO A 903 -32.85 -15.16 -30.46
CA PRO A 903 -32.97 -16.15 -31.53
C PRO A 903 -33.44 -15.55 -32.87
N ASP A 904 -34.32 -14.56 -32.80
CA ASP A 904 -35.03 -13.89 -33.89
C ASP A 904 -34.33 -12.62 -34.42
N ARG A 905 -33.13 -12.29 -33.92
CA ARG A 905 -32.43 -11.05 -34.29
C ARG A 905 -30.94 -11.28 -34.51
N ILE A 906 -30.47 -10.91 -35.70
CA ILE A 906 -29.06 -10.79 -36.04
C ILE A 906 -28.68 -9.32 -35.99
N ASP A 907 -27.56 -9.01 -35.36
CA ASP A 907 -26.94 -7.70 -35.35
C ASP A 907 -25.65 -7.76 -36.18
N GLU A 908 -25.50 -6.82 -37.11
CA GLU A 908 -24.38 -6.71 -38.05
C GLU A 908 -23.73 -5.33 -37.91
N VAL A 909 -22.43 -5.32 -37.60
CA VAL A 909 -21.63 -4.09 -37.45
C VAL A 909 -20.75 -3.93 -38.69
N PHE A 910 -20.76 -2.75 -39.30
CA PHE A 910 -20.12 -2.50 -40.59
C PHE A 910 -19.42 -1.14 -40.65
N LEU A 911 -18.37 -1.05 -41.46
CA LEU A 911 -17.69 0.20 -41.82
C LEU A 911 -18.52 0.95 -42.86
N ILE A 912 -18.55 2.29 -42.74
CA ILE A 912 -19.04 3.20 -43.78
C ILE A 912 -17.80 3.81 -44.44
N MET A 913 -17.71 3.70 -45.77
CA MET A 913 -16.52 4.05 -46.53
C MET A 913 -16.83 4.93 -47.74
N GLU A 914 -15.82 5.67 -48.18
CA GLU A 914 -15.85 6.52 -49.36
C GLU A 914 -14.65 6.20 -50.26
N SER A 915 -14.86 6.15 -51.58
CA SER A 915 -13.76 5.93 -52.53
C SER A 915 -12.83 7.14 -52.55
N VAL A 916 -11.51 6.90 -52.60
CA VAL A 916 -10.51 7.99 -52.68
C VAL A 916 -10.43 8.56 -54.09
N ASP A 917 -10.61 7.72 -55.10
CA ASP A 917 -10.64 8.11 -56.50
C ASP A 917 -11.91 7.53 -57.15
N ASN A 918 -12.63 8.35 -57.91
CA ASN A 918 -13.81 7.88 -58.66
C ASN A 918 -13.48 6.85 -59.76
N SER A 919 -12.19 6.66 -60.08
CA SER A 919 -11.68 5.71 -61.07
C SER A 919 -11.07 4.44 -60.46
N ASN A 920 -10.76 4.42 -59.15
CA ASN A 920 -10.05 3.31 -58.50
C ASN A 920 -10.93 2.64 -57.43
N ILE A 921 -11.68 1.62 -57.84
CA ILE A 921 -12.68 0.92 -57.01
C ILE A 921 -12.03 0.06 -55.90
N SER A 922 -10.70 0.08 -55.73
CA SER A 922 -10.03 -0.72 -54.70
C SER A 922 -9.48 0.07 -53.51
N THR A 923 -9.60 1.41 -53.49
CA THR A 923 -8.99 2.24 -52.44
C THR A 923 -10.03 3.14 -51.76
N PHE A 924 -10.19 2.96 -50.45
CA PHE A 924 -11.25 3.62 -49.68
C PHE A 924 -10.69 4.33 -48.45
N ARG A 925 -11.40 5.38 -48.04
CA ARG A 925 -11.29 5.97 -46.71
C ARG A 925 -12.44 5.48 -45.85
N ARG A 926 -12.14 5.18 -44.60
CA ARG A 926 -13.14 5.04 -43.57
C ARG A 926 -13.71 6.42 -43.22
N ILE A 927 -15.04 6.50 -43.20
CA ILE A 927 -15.77 7.72 -42.86
C ILE A 927 -16.75 7.53 -41.70
N GLY A 928 -17.04 6.30 -41.27
CA GLY A 928 -17.90 6.05 -40.13
C GLY A 928 -18.11 4.58 -39.83
N LEU A 929 -19.01 4.32 -38.89
CA LEU A 929 -19.38 2.97 -38.46
C LEU A 929 -20.90 2.89 -38.29
N GLY A 930 -21.48 1.75 -38.65
CA GLY A 930 -22.90 1.47 -38.53
C GLY A 930 -23.18 0.11 -37.91
N ARG A 931 -24.39 -0.01 -37.36
CA ARG A 931 -24.97 -1.26 -36.89
C ARG A 931 -26.39 -1.38 -37.43
N ILE A 932 -26.69 -2.51 -38.06
CA ILE A 932 -28.03 -2.85 -38.53
C ILE A 932 -28.48 -4.16 -37.90
N TRP A 933 -29.79 -4.31 -37.67
CA TRP A 933 -30.36 -5.53 -37.12
C TRP A 933 -31.64 -5.95 -37.82
N GLY A 934 -31.95 -7.23 -37.74
CA GLY A 934 -33.16 -7.79 -38.36
C GLY A 934 -33.27 -9.31 -38.18
N PRO A 935 -34.38 -9.91 -38.64
CA PRO A 935 -34.59 -11.36 -38.61
C PRO A 935 -33.65 -12.10 -39.58
N GLU A 936 -33.24 -11.44 -40.66
CA GLU A 936 -32.35 -11.95 -41.70
C GLU A 936 -31.07 -11.12 -41.80
N ARG A 937 -30.04 -11.69 -42.45
CA ARG A 937 -28.78 -10.97 -42.70
C ARG A 937 -28.98 -9.87 -43.74
N THR A 938 -28.44 -8.70 -43.47
CA THR A 938 -28.34 -7.61 -44.43
C THR A 938 -27.16 -7.83 -45.37
N PHE A 939 -26.06 -8.42 -44.93
CA PHE A 939 -24.91 -8.68 -45.80
C PHE A 939 -24.93 -10.12 -46.33
N ASP A 940 -24.76 -10.28 -47.64
CA ASP A 940 -24.46 -11.59 -48.23
C ASP A 940 -22.99 -11.92 -47.96
N ILE A 941 -22.75 -12.94 -47.14
CA ILE A 941 -21.41 -13.38 -46.75
C ILE A 941 -20.56 -13.88 -47.94
N ASN A 942 -21.20 -14.20 -49.07
CA ASN A 942 -20.48 -14.63 -50.28
C ASN A 942 -20.07 -13.46 -51.18
N ASN A 943 -20.64 -12.27 -50.97
CA ASN A 943 -20.32 -11.07 -51.73
C ASN A 943 -19.12 -10.34 -51.12
N GLU A 944 -17.93 -10.94 -51.23
CA GLU A 944 -16.69 -10.40 -50.67
C GLU A 944 -15.90 -9.55 -51.67
N MET A 945 -15.24 -8.51 -51.15
CA MET A 945 -14.31 -7.68 -51.93
C MET A 945 -13.01 -7.46 -51.16
N SER A 946 -11.88 -7.43 -51.88
CA SER A 946 -10.59 -7.00 -51.34
C SER A 946 -10.36 -5.52 -51.63
N ILE A 947 -10.16 -4.74 -50.58
CA ILE A 947 -9.96 -3.29 -50.66
C ILE A 947 -8.70 -2.84 -49.90
N SER A 948 -8.21 -1.66 -50.22
CA SER A 948 -7.15 -0.96 -49.49
C SER A 948 -7.75 0.21 -48.71
N LEU A 949 -7.53 0.26 -47.40
CA LEU A 949 -7.87 1.41 -46.58
C LEU A 949 -6.64 2.31 -46.41
N VAL A 950 -6.85 3.62 -46.58
CA VAL A 950 -5.82 4.67 -46.51
C VAL A 950 -6.19 5.85 -45.63
#